data_AF-A0A1C6PMI2-F1
#
_entry.id   AF-A0A1C6PMI2-F1
#
_cell.length_a   1.000
_cell.length_b   1.000
_cell.length_c   1.000
_cell.angle_alpha   90.00
_cell.angle_beta   90.00
_cell.angle_gamma   90.00
#
_symmetry.space_group_name_H-M   'P 1'
#
loop_
_entity.id
_entity.type
_entity.pdbx_description
1 polymer ?
#
loop_
_entity_poly.entity_id
_entity_poly.type
_entity_poly.pdbx_seq_one_letter_code
_entity_poly.pdbx_strand_id
1 'polypeptide(L)'
;MEKELIGSGGTGAAARPVPPAVTVNGSTAVVHMNGTGGAHPVGGAARAAGTVRPGASPRAATDNSPRIGPWWLGGVVGEPPVGEPDWVVFVQGVIADAPPVVAVPERKYPGLTGFALVVAPFAERAAARLLTSPSNNAVRAGTAVGLAPVLDDFRSQLTARLARLAARTLVLELHKARRAGRLAGEGPGERFRDFLRLTAGRDGLAAFLTAYPVLAHILARTSLSAADALTEMLGRLADDRELLAASGVLGDRSPTAGSLGAGPGPGALTGVDTGAGDSHRGGRSVMLLRFNDGTRLVYKPRPLSAHRHFNSLVEWFGSLPGTPSLRALRVLDRGEYGWVEFVAERPCSSPAETHLFYRRQGALLALLHLLDGTDLHQENLIACGPHPVLVDVETLFHPPLTQAHSADPAARALHASAYRVGLLPQLLVGDSAALDVSAIGGGRAAPSPIETADWADAGLDTMRLVRRSARFTESANRPRLEGVPADPSTYTDALCEGFRVGYTAVSEYRDELLGKRGLLTDFARDEVRVVSRPTWTYTTLLDESTHPDLMRDAAERHQVLSLLRTPTLGTPALPGLEEEEIEELWAGDVPVFLTRPGSAELWSGTGRGVPATPGPTGLERVEAKVRAMDSVDRQDQERIIRAAMVSTSAEPPHRSEGGARARTAATAPEPEHLLSAARSVGDQLVSLAYRHEHRTNWIGLELLGERYWRLAPMAADLASGYTGPALYLAQLAALTGAERYAEAAREALTPVPGLLDALHGRVDDLAVLGSGAFAGLGGIAYALAEVGALLDDRTVTELVGPATRLACAAGAAEQGYGVRGGAAGGLVSLLTVHRTTGRAEAWRGAERCAERIAVAPLPAAGGFAEGTAGIGWALLRFAAAGGGEQYRTAGLRALRRATVEVPDGGAWCEGSVGVALAVADSPAALADPDLSGWLAERAGDLADRTPLADDSLCHGELGLLELLGHPALPGDRTPWVRRAGTLLAAADREGPRCGTPGHVPHPGLLTGLSGIGHGLLRAGFPDRIGSALLLNPSLGAA
;
A
#
# COMPACT_ATOMS: atom_id res chain seq x y z
N MET A 1 14.88 -46.46 -0.51
CA MET A 1 14.72 -47.30 -1.72
C MET A 1 14.46 -46.36 -2.88
N GLU A 2 15.42 -46.38 -3.82
CA GLU A 2 15.42 -46.02 -5.25
C GLU A 2 14.52 -44.88 -5.74
N LYS A 3 15.03 -43.74 -6.23
CA LYS A 3 15.81 -43.48 -7.48
C LYS A 3 15.10 -43.92 -8.76
N GLU A 4 14.77 -42.93 -9.61
CA GLU A 4 15.17 -42.73 -11.04
C GLU A 4 14.10 -41.87 -11.77
N LEU A 5 14.33 -41.14 -12.86
CA LEU A 5 15.42 -40.27 -13.35
C LEU A 5 14.92 -39.62 -14.68
N ILE A 6 15.01 -38.28 -14.78
CA ILE A 6 15.33 -37.46 -16.00
C ILE A 6 14.42 -37.48 -17.25
N GLY A 7 13.99 -36.27 -17.63
CA GLY A 7 13.70 -35.84 -19.01
C GLY A 7 13.71 -34.30 -19.11
N SER A 8 14.85 -33.74 -19.51
CA SER A 8 15.15 -32.31 -19.69
C SER A 8 14.61 -31.71 -20.99
N GLY A 9 14.30 -30.40 -21.00
CA GLY A 9 14.37 -29.58 -22.21
C GLY A 9 13.38 -28.41 -22.24
N GLY A 10 13.88 -27.18 -22.11
CA GLY A 10 13.05 -25.97 -22.26
C GLY A 10 13.77 -24.70 -21.85
N THR A 11 14.67 -24.22 -22.70
CA THR A 11 15.31 -22.89 -22.60
C THR A 11 14.26 -21.78 -22.71
N GLY A 12 13.83 -21.24 -21.57
CA GLY A 12 13.05 -20.00 -21.51
C GLY A 12 14.00 -18.80 -21.45
N ALA A 13 14.00 -17.98 -22.50
CA ALA A 13 14.68 -16.70 -22.52
C ALA A 13 14.13 -15.81 -21.40
N ALA A 14 15.01 -15.34 -20.52
CA ALA A 14 14.68 -14.44 -19.43
C ALA A 14 14.19 -13.08 -20.00
N ALA A 15 12.89 -12.82 -19.89
CA ALA A 15 12.36 -11.47 -20.01
C ALA A 15 12.87 -10.65 -18.82
N ARG A 16 13.45 -9.48 -19.10
CA ARG A 16 13.94 -8.55 -18.08
C ARG A 16 12.76 -8.00 -17.24
N PRO A 17 12.97 -7.73 -15.94
CA PRO A 17 11.92 -7.21 -15.06
C PRO A 17 11.54 -5.77 -15.45
N VAL A 18 10.23 -5.50 -15.43
CA VAL A 18 9.62 -4.17 -15.56
C VAL A 18 9.45 -3.60 -14.14
N PRO A 19 9.91 -2.37 -13.84
CA PRO A 19 9.71 -1.74 -12.54
C PRO A 19 8.24 -1.35 -12.32
N PRO A 20 7.76 -1.18 -11.08
CA PRO A 20 6.40 -0.75 -10.80
C PRO A 20 6.20 0.68 -11.33
N ALA A 21 4.99 0.93 -11.84
CA ALA A 21 4.49 2.28 -12.03
C ALA A 21 4.64 3.03 -10.71
N VAL A 22 5.40 4.12 -10.72
CA VAL A 22 5.22 5.17 -9.73
C VAL A 22 3.74 5.54 -9.81
N THR A 23 2.97 5.14 -8.80
CA THR A 23 1.65 5.70 -8.58
C THR A 23 1.90 7.16 -8.26
N VAL A 24 1.80 7.99 -9.29
CA VAL A 24 1.70 9.42 -9.11
C VAL A 24 0.37 9.64 -8.41
N ASN A 25 0.40 9.64 -7.08
CA ASN A 25 -0.60 10.37 -6.33
C ASN A 25 -0.56 11.80 -6.89
N GLY A 26 -1.58 12.17 -7.67
CA GLY A 26 -1.77 13.50 -8.24
C GLY A 26 -2.09 14.56 -7.16
N SER A 27 -1.51 14.45 -5.98
CA SER A 27 -1.54 15.45 -4.91
C SER A 27 -0.25 16.28 -4.97
N THR A 28 -0.01 16.97 -6.07
CA THR A 28 0.94 18.09 -6.08
C THR A 28 0.15 19.35 -5.77
N ALA A 29 0.24 19.79 -4.51
CA ALA A 29 -0.17 21.13 -4.11
C ALA A 29 0.71 22.14 -4.85
N VAL A 30 0.12 22.90 -5.79
CA VAL A 30 0.80 23.98 -6.49
C VAL A 30 0.73 25.22 -5.61
N VAL A 31 1.86 25.62 -5.02
CA VAL A 31 2.00 26.92 -4.37
C VAL A 31 2.26 27.97 -5.44
N HIS A 32 1.29 28.83 -5.70
CA HIS A 32 1.45 30.03 -6.51
C HIS A 32 2.39 31.03 -5.82
N MET A 33 3.58 31.27 -6.39
CA MET A 33 4.42 32.42 -6.05
C MET A 33 4.09 33.57 -7.00
N ASN A 34 3.33 34.56 -6.53
CA ASN A 34 3.19 35.84 -7.21
C ASN A 34 4.44 36.71 -6.96
N GLY A 35 5.10 37.12 -8.05
CA GLY A 35 6.24 38.03 -8.01
C GLY A 35 5.83 39.49 -7.85
N THR A 36 6.72 40.27 -7.23
CA THR A 36 6.93 41.69 -7.56
C THR A 36 8.43 41.98 -7.52
N GLY A 37 8.87 42.79 -8.49
CA GLY A 37 10.28 42.92 -8.89
C GLY A 37 11.13 43.91 -8.09
N GLY A 38 12.41 43.92 -8.44
CA GLY A 38 13.41 44.90 -8.02
C GLY A 38 14.71 44.65 -8.76
N ALA A 39 15.11 45.60 -9.60
CA ALA A 39 16.12 45.45 -10.63
C ALA A 39 17.54 45.92 -10.19
N HIS A 40 18.56 45.27 -10.77
CA HIS A 40 19.88 45.81 -11.22
C HIS A 40 20.97 46.23 -10.18
N PRO A 41 22.26 46.37 -10.59
CA PRO A 41 23.09 45.52 -11.48
C PRO A 41 24.62 45.45 -11.08
N VAL A 42 25.45 45.03 -12.05
CA VAL A 42 26.94 45.17 -12.22
C VAL A 42 27.77 44.00 -11.67
N GLY A 43 28.73 43.35 -12.36
CA GLY A 43 29.40 43.42 -13.68
C GLY A 43 30.41 42.24 -13.68
N GLY A 44 30.76 41.51 -14.74
CA GLY A 44 31.29 41.94 -16.02
C GLY A 44 32.79 41.62 -16.09
N ALA A 45 33.19 40.50 -16.72
CA ALA A 45 34.46 40.38 -17.49
C ALA A 45 34.55 39.01 -18.19
N ALA A 46 35.08 39.05 -19.42
CA ALA A 46 34.93 38.04 -20.47
C ALA A 46 36.26 37.36 -20.86
N ARG A 47 36.11 36.43 -21.82
CA ARG A 47 37.10 35.82 -22.77
C ARG A 47 37.72 34.49 -22.33
N ALA A 48 38.02 33.53 -23.21
CA ALA A 48 37.61 33.20 -24.58
C ALA A 48 38.24 31.82 -24.92
N ALA A 49 37.53 31.04 -25.76
CA ALA A 49 37.98 30.03 -26.73
C ALA A 49 39.24 29.17 -26.50
N GLY A 50 39.08 27.83 -26.60
CA GLY A 50 40.21 26.91 -26.79
C GLY A 50 39.83 25.43 -26.94
N THR A 51 39.43 25.05 -28.17
CA THR A 51 39.71 23.76 -28.85
C THR A 51 39.66 22.42 -28.09
N VAL A 52 38.69 21.60 -28.50
CA VAL A 52 38.58 20.16 -28.25
C VAL A 52 39.60 19.36 -29.09
N ARG A 53 40.35 18.45 -28.45
CA ARG A 53 40.75 17.15 -29.03
C ARG A 53 40.90 16.07 -27.94
N PRO A 54 40.62 14.80 -28.26
CA PRO A 54 40.42 13.71 -27.31
C PRO A 54 41.68 12.87 -27.08
N GLY A 55 41.80 12.27 -25.89
CA GLY A 55 42.65 11.09 -25.66
C GLY A 55 43.55 11.16 -24.43
N ALA A 56 43.10 10.56 -23.32
CA ALA A 56 43.97 9.84 -22.38
C ALA A 56 43.11 8.93 -21.47
N SER A 57 43.49 7.66 -21.41
CA SER A 57 42.92 6.53 -20.69
C SER A 57 42.60 6.75 -19.19
N PRO A 58 41.70 5.93 -18.61
CA PRO A 58 41.35 5.99 -17.19
C PRO A 58 42.57 5.63 -16.33
N ARG A 59 42.95 6.53 -15.42
CA ARG A 59 43.96 6.26 -14.40
C ARG A 59 43.42 5.22 -13.42
N ALA A 60 44.19 4.13 -13.30
CA ALA A 60 44.02 3.08 -12.32
C ALA A 60 44.09 3.61 -10.89
N ALA A 61 43.29 2.98 -10.04
CA ALA A 61 43.39 3.02 -8.60
C ALA A 61 44.78 2.58 -8.14
N THR A 62 45.36 3.35 -7.24
CA THR A 62 46.00 2.95 -5.97
C THR A 62 46.61 4.22 -5.40
N ASP A 63 45.95 4.85 -4.44
CA ASP A 63 46.64 5.69 -3.48
C ASP A 63 46.26 5.17 -2.08
N ASN A 64 47.16 4.36 -1.54
CA ASN A 64 47.07 3.78 -0.20
C ASN A 64 48.06 4.54 0.70
N SER A 65 47.91 5.86 0.74
CA SER A 65 48.62 6.72 1.68
C SER A 65 47.94 6.59 3.06
N PRO A 66 48.69 6.32 4.15
CA PRO A 66 48.09 6.22 5.48
C PRO A 66 47.50 7.58 5.87
N ARG A 67 46.19 7.64 6.12
CA ARG A 67 45.57 8.81 6.78
C ARG A 67 46.27 8.98 8.13
N ILE A 68 47.08 10.04 8.29
CA ILE A 68 47.79 10.37 9.53
C ILE A 68 46.77 10.96 10.49
N GLY A 69 46.02 10.10 11.18
CA GLY A 69 44.99 10.46 12.16
C GLY A 69 44.41 9.21 12.83
N PRO A 70 43.71 9.36 13.98
CA PRO A 70 43.06 8.24 14.65
C PRO A 70 42.16 7.44 13.70
N TRP A 71 42.21 6.10 13.78
CA TRP A 71 41.46 5.18 12.90
C TRP A 71 39.96 5.47 12.88
N TRP A 72 39.43 6.02 13.98
CA TRP A 72 38.01 6.29 14.17
C TRP A 72 37.52 7.60 13.54
N LEU A 73 38.40 8.47 13.03
CA LEU A 73 37.99 9.76 12.43
C LEU A 73 37.02 9.58 11.26
N GLY A 74 37.19 8.52 10.46
CA GLY A 74 36.25 8.21 9.38
C GLY A 74 34.84 7.83 9.85
N GLY A 75 34.67 7.54 11.13
CA GLY A 75 33.38 7.21 11.76
C GLY A 75 32.66 8.41 12.39
N VAL A 76 33.19 9.63 12.23
CA VAL A 76 32.62 10.86 12.82
C VAL A 76 32.03 11.75 11.72
N VAL A 77 30.81 12.24 11.94
CA VAL A 77 30.17 13.25 11.09
C VAL A 77 30.49 14.63 11.64
N GLY A 78 30.94 15.56 10.79
CA GLY A 78 31.20 16.95 11.18
C GLY A 78 32.57 17.20 11.82
N GLU A 79 32.65 18.19 12.72
CA GLU A 79 33.91 18.55 13.38
C GLU A 79 34.39 17.43 14.33
N PRO A 80 35.70 17.11 14.34
CA PRO A 80 36.23 16.07 15.20
C PRO A 80 36.10 16.46 16.68
N PRO A 81 35.64 15.54 17.55
CA PRO A 81 35.45 15.81 18.97
C PRO A 81 36.79 16.12 19.67
N VAL A 82 36.72 16.93 20.74
CA VAL A 82 37.88 17.38 21.53
C VAL A 82 38.60 16.23 22.27
N GLY A 83 37.98 15.04 22.34
CA GLY A 83 38.54 13.84 22.95
C GLY A 83 38.03 12.55 22.29
N GLU A 84 38.53 11.41 22.76
CA GLU A 84 38.15 10.09 22.26
C GLU A 84 36.68 9.78 22.60
N PRO A 85 35.83 9.46 21.60
CA PRO A 85 34.42 9.14 21.84
C PRO A 85 34.20 7.87 22.68
N ASP A 86 33.08 7.83 23.42
CA ASP A 86 32.66 6.70 24.24
C ASP A 86 32.58 5.37 23.46
N TRP A 87 32.08 5.42 22.23
CA TRP A 87 31.96 4.26 21.35
C TRP A 87 33.33 3.71 20.94
N VAL A 88 34.36 4.57 20.84
CA VAL A 88 35.73 4.15 20.52
C VAL A 88 36.33 3.39 21.70
N VAL A 89 36.18 3.92 22.91
CA VAL A 89 36.61 3.25 24.15
C VAL A 89 35.90 1.90 24.30
N PHE A 90 34.61 1.84 23.96
CA PHE A 90 33.86 0.58 23.96
C PHE A 90 34.45 -0.41 22.95
N VAL A 91 34.70 0.00 21.70
CA VAL A 91 35.29 -0.84 20.64
C VAL A 91 36.68 -1.37 21.02
N GLN A 92 37.54 -0.52 21.58
CA GLN A 92 38.87 -0.95 22.05
C GLN A 92 38.76 -2.03 23.12
N GLY A 93 37.80 -1.86 24.04
CA GLY A 93 37.48 -2.88 25.03
C GLY A 93 36.97 -4.18 24.41
N VAL A 94 36.08 -4.11 23.42
CA VAL A 94 35.61 -5.29 22.67
C VAL A 94 36.78 -6.03 22.01
N ILE A 95 37.71 -5.30 21.39
CA ILE A 95 38.92 -5.89 20.77
C ILE A 95 39.80 -6.54 21.85
N ALA A 96 40.02 -5.88 22.99
CA ALA A 96 40.85 -6.42 24.07
C ALA A 96 40.26 -7.72 24.64
N ASP A 97 38.94 -7.78 24.83
CA ASP A 97 38.22 -8.94 25.34
C ASP A 97 38.12 -10.08 24.33
N ALA A 98 38.25 -9.79 23.03
CA ALA A 98 38.22 -10.82 22.00
C ALA A 98 39.39 -11.82 22.19
N PRO A 99 39.13 -13.13 22.03
CA PRO A 99 40.16 -14.14 22.22
C PRO A 99 41.22 -14.05 21.10
N PRO A 100 42.50 -14.33 21.39
CA PRO A 100 43.55 -14.37 20.37
C PRO A 100 43.24 -15.34 19.24
N VAL A 101 42.60 -16.48 19.57
CA VAL A 101 42.15 -17.50 18.62
C VAL A 101 40.73 -17.92 18.98
N VAL A 102 39.82 -17.88 18.00
CA VAL A 102 38.43 -18.34 18.17
C VAL A 102 38.30 -19.79 17.74
N ALA A 103 37.69 -20.62 18.58
CA ALA A 103 37.26 -21.95 18.20
C ALA A 103 35.97 -21.86 17.36
N VAL A 104 36.02 -22.33 16.12
CA VAL A 104 34.87 -22.33 15.20
C VAL A 104 34.31 -23.75 15.11
N PRO A 105 33.10 -24.03 15.64
CA PRO A 105 32.53 -25.38 15.61
C PRO A 105 32.39 -25.94 14.20
N GLU A 106 32.62 -27.25 14.04
CA GLU A 106 32.34 -27.97 12.80
C GLU A 106 30.85 -28.28 12.68
N ARG A 107 30.11 -27.30 12.12
CA ARG A 107 28.67 -27.40 11.86
C ARG A 107 28.28 -26.57 10.65
N LYS A 108 27.04 -26.73 10.19
CA LYS A 108 26.44 -25.82 9.21
C LYS A 108 26.11 -24.48 9.84
N TYR A 109 26.26 -23.41 9.07
CA TYR A 109 25.97 -22.03 9.48
C TYR A 109 24.84 -21.44 8.62
N PRO A 110 23.56 -21.74 8.93
CA PRO A 110 22.44 -21.18 8.19
C PRO A 110 22.35 -19.67 8.40
N GLY A 111 21.95 -18.94 7.35
CA GLY A 111 21.78 -17.48 7.38
C GLY A 111 23.03 -16.76 7.87
N LEU A 112 22.87 -15.96 8.93
CA LEU A 112 23.95 -15.14 9.51
C LEU A 112 24.61 -15.75 10.76
N THR A 113 24.28 -17.00 11.11
CA THR A 113 24.76 -17.65 12.35
C THR A 113 26.28 -17.82 12.42
N GLY A 114 26.99 -17.79 11.28
CA GLY A 114 28.45 -17.77 11.25
C GLY A 114 29.02 -16.43 11.71
N PHE A 115 28.49 -15.32 11.18
CA PHE A 115 28.94 -13.97 11.52
C PHE A 115 28.61 -13.56 12.95
N ALA A 116 27.62 -14.20 13.57
CA ALA A 116 27.38 -14.09 15.01
C ALA A 116 28.66 -14.31 15.85
N LEU A 117 29.56 -15.21 15.43
CA LEU A 117 30.82 -15.46 16.13
C LEU A 117 31.78 -14.25 16.09
N VAL A 118 31.76 -13.48 14.99
CA VAL A 118 32.64 -12.32 14.80
C VAL A 118 32.20 -11.16 15.70
N VAL A 119 30.89 -10.98 15.87
CA VAL A 119 30.32 -9.87 16.64
C VAL A 119 29.97 -10.23 18.09
N ALA A 120 30.06 -11.51 18.48
CA ALA A 120 29.78 -11.97 19.84
C ALA A 120 30.51 -11.17 20.96
N PRO A 121 31.79 -10.75 20.79
CA PRO A 121 32.47 -9.94 21.80
C PRO A 121 31.74 -8.62 22.16
N PHE A 122 31.01 -8.01 21.23
CA PHE A 122 30.18 -6.84 21.50
C PHE A 122 29.04 -7.17 22.46
N ALA A 123 28.33 -8.28 22.22
CA ALA A 123 27.21 -8.72 23.04
C ALA A 123 27.65 -9.15 24.44
N GLU A 124 28.79 -9.84 24.57
CA GLU A 124 29.36 -10.19 25.87
C GLU A 124 29.74 -8.97 26.69
N ARG A 125 30.41 -7.98 26.06
CA ARG A 125 30.79 -6.75 26.76
C ARG A 125 29.56 -5.91 27.15
N ALA A 126 28.54 -5.86 26.29
CA ALA A 126 27.26 -5.24 26.61
C ALA A 126 26.58 -5.94 27.81
N ALA A 127 26.57 -7.27 27.83
CA ALA A 127 26.03 -8.06 28.95
C ALA A 127 26.82 -7.85 30.25
N ALA A 128 28.15 -7.76 30.18
CA ALA A 128 28.99 -7.46 31.35
C ALA A 128 28.73 -6.07 31.93
N ARG A 129 28.41 -5.08 31.07
CA ARG A 129 28.00 -3.73 31.48
C ARG A 129 26.70 -3.77 32.29
N LEU A 130 25.72 -4.61 31.91
CA LEU A 130 24.45 -4.77 32.65
C LEU A 130 24.68 -5.18 34.12
N LEU A 131 25.62 -6.09 34.35
CA LEU A 131 25.95 -6.63 35.68
C LEU A 131 26.68 -5.62 36.57
N THR A 132 27.43 -4.71 35.96
CA THR A 132 28.27 -3.73 36.67
C THR A 132 27.61 -2.36 36.82
N SER A 133 26.44 -2.14 36.21
CA SER A 133 25.70 -0.89 36.30
C SER A 133 25.28 -0.56 37.75
N PRO A 134 25.60 0.64 38.28
CA PRO A 134 25.17 1.10 39.60
C PRO A 134 23.65 1.18 39.76
N SER A 135 22.93 1.44 38.66
CA SER A 135 21.47 1.53 38.61
C SER A 135 20.78 0.16 38.76
N ASN A 136 21.54 -0.93 38.72
CA ASN A 136 21.02 -2.29 38.78
C ASN A 136 21.07 -2.89 40.20
N ASN A 137 20.58 -2.14 41.18
CA ASN A 137 20.51 -2.58 42.58
C ASN A 137 19.62 -3.84 42.75
N ALA A 138 18.66 -4.06 41.85
CA ALA A 138 17.81 -5.25 41.80
C ALA A 138 18.56 -6.55 41.47
N VAL A 139 19.52 -6.50 40.55
CA VAL A 139 20.42 -7.61 40.24
C VAL A 139 21.40 -7.85 41.39
N ARG A 140 21.86 -6.79 42.06
CA ARG A 140 22.80 -6.88 43.19
C ARG A 140 22.15 -7.36 44.49
N ALA A 141 20.87 -7.07 44.70
CA ALA A 141 20.10 -7.45 45.90
C ALA A 141 19.50 -8.86 45.83
N GLY A 142 19.68 -9.59 44.71
CA GLY A 142 19.19 -10.97 44.58
C GLY A 142 17.67 -11.12 44.47
N THR A 143 16.93 -10.02 44.31
CA THR A 143 15.47 -10.02 44.14
C THR A 143 15.05 -10.37 42.70
N ALA A 144 15.97 -10.25 41.74
CA ALA A 144 15.88 -10.75 40.37
C ALA A 144 16.36 -12.21 40.27
N VAL A 145 15.62 -13.15 40.86
CA VAL A 145 15.80 -14.59 40.57
C VAL A 145 15.56 -14.78 39.05
N GLY A 146 16.47 -15.45 38.34
CA GLY A 146 16.32 -15.78 36.91
C GLY A 146 17.11 -14.95 35.88
N LEU A 147 18.10 -14.15 36.30
CA LEU A 147 18.87 -13.28 35.39
C LEU A 147 19.69 -14.01 34.31
N ALA A 148 20.19 -15.23 34.57
CA ALA A 148 21.04 -15.95 33.62
C ALA A 148 20.31 -16.23 32.28
N PRO A 149 19.11 -16.84 32.27
CA PRO A 149 18.28 -16.95 31.06
C PRO A 149 18.03 -15.62 30.33
N VAL A 150 17.80 -14.52 31.07
CA VAL A 150 17.56 -13.19 30.50
C VAL A 150 18.81 -12.65 29.79
N LEU A 151 19.99 -12.85 30.37
CA LEU A 151 21.25 -12.48 29.74
C LEU A 151 21.55 -13.32 28.51
N ASP A 152 21.17 -14.60 28.50
CA ASP A 152 21.32 -15.46 27.33
C ASP A 152 20.40 -15.03 26.19
N ASP A 153 19.14 -14.70 26.49
CA ASP A 153 18.20 -14.09 25.54
C ASP A 153 18.78 -12.79 24.97
N PHE A 154 19.26 -11.89 25.84
CA PHE A 154 19.89 -10.63 25.44
C PHE A 154 21.09 -10.82 24.51
N ARG A 155 22.04 -11.70 24.89
CA ARG A 155 23.21 -12.01 24.05
C ARG A 155 22.79 -12.54 22.70
N SER A 156 21.86 -13.48 22.66
CA SER A 156 21.38 -14.11 21.43
C SER A 156 20.75 -13.08 20.49
N GLN A 157 19.82 -12.28 20.99
CA GLN A 157 19.09 -11.27 20.22
C GLN A 157 20.03 -10.14 19.74
N LEU A 158 20.89 -9.62 20.62
CA LEU A 158 21.85 -8.58 20.26
C LEU A 158 22.86 -9.08 19.22
N THR A 159 23.41 -10.28 19.41
CA THR A 159 24.35 -10.87 18.44
C THR A 159 23.71 -11.04 17.07
N ALA A 160 22.45 -11.48 17.00
CA ALA A 160 21.72 -11.60 15.74
C ALA A 160 21.52 -10.23 15.05
N ARG A 161 21.17 -9.19 15.82
CA ARG A 161 21.05 -7.80 15.31
C ARG A 161 22.39 -7.28 14.77
N LEU A 162 23.46 -7.43 15.55
CA LEU A 162 24.80 -6.99 15.15
C LEU A 162 25.33 -7.74 13.91
N ALA A 163 25.05 -9.04 13.81
CA ALA A 163 25.44 -9.84 12.66
C ALA A 163 24.73 -9.36 11.39
N ARG A 164 23.46 -8.94 11.47
CA ARG A 164 22.71 -8.34 10.36
C ARG A 164 23.36 -7.03 9.89
N LEU A 165 23.70 -6.15 10.83
CA LEU A 165 24.34 -4.86 10.54
C LEU A 165 25.72 -5.03 9.89
N ALA A 166 26.49 -6.04 10.30
CA ALA A 166 27.83 -6.31 9.76
C ALA A 166 27.84 -7.17 8.48
N ALA A 167 26.72 -7.79 8.10
CA ALA A 167 26.69 -8.88 7.11
C ALA A 167 27.24 -8.46 5.73
N ARG A 168 26.82 -7.31 5.19
CA ARG A 168 27.29 -6.82 3.88
C ARG A 168 28.81 -6.65 3.84
N THR A 169 29.37 -6.05 4.90
CA THR A 169 30.80 -5.82 5.02
C THR A 169 31.59 -7.11 5.21
N LEU A 170 31.09 -8.03 6.05
CA LEU A 170 31.72 -9.32 6.26
C LEU A 170 31.71 -10.18 5.01
N VAL A 171 30.64 -10.15 4.21
CA VAL A 171 30.58 -10.86 2.92
C VAL A 171 31.56 -10.25 1.91
N LEU A 172 31.73 -8.93 1.89
CA LEU A 172 32.76 -8.30 1.04
C LEU A 172 34.16 -8.78 1.44
N GLU A 173 34.48 -8.79 2.73
CA GLU A 173 35.79 -9.24 3.22
C GLU A 173 36.03 -10.73 2.98
N LEU A 174 34.99 -11.57 3.14
CA LEU A 174 35.04 -12.99 2.78
C LEU A 174 35.44 -13.18 1.30
N HIS A 175 34.81 -12.43 0.40
CA HIS A 175 35.16 -12.47 -1.03
C HIS A 175 36.57 -11.97 -1.31
N LYS A 176 37.01 -10.89 -0.66
CA LYS A 176 38.38 -10.37 -0.80
C LYS A 176 39.41 -11.39 -0.32
N ALA A 177 39.15 -12.06 0.81
CA ALA A 177 40.04 -13.09 1.34
C ALA A 177 40.10 -14.31 0.41
N ARG A 178 38.94 -14.78 -0.07
CA ARG A 178 38.82 -15.88 -1.04
C ARG A 178 39.58 -15.57 -2.34
N ARG A 179 39.34 -14.41 -2.96
CA ARG A 179 39.99 -14.02 -4.23
C ARG A 179 41.50 -13.86 -4.09
N ALA A 180 41.97 -13.49 -2.91
CA ALA A 180 43.39 -13.37 -2.61
C ALA A 180 44.05 -14.70 -2.20
N GLY A 181 43.31 -15.82 -2.17
CA GLY A 181 43.84 -17.12 -1.75
C GLY A 181 44.26 -17.18 -0.27
N ARG A 182 43.68 -16.33 0.59
CA ARG A 182 44.06 -16.18 2.00
C ARG A 182 43.31 -17.11 2.96
N LEU A 183 42.42 -17.96 2.45
CA LEU A 183 41.58 -18.86 3.24
C LEU A 183 42.05 -20.31 3.10
N ALA A 184 42.29 -20.98 4.21
CA ALA A 184 42.65 -22.41 4.26
C ALA A 184 41.40 -23.30 4.16
N GLY A 185 41.55 -24.48 3.56
CA GLY A 185 40.49 -25.48 3.40
C GLY A 185 40.26 -25.92 1.95
N GLU A 186 39.97 -27.21 1.76
CA GLU A 186 39.73 -27.81 0.44
C GLU A 186 38.34 -27.40 -0.08
N GLY A 187 37.35 -27.33 0.82
CA GLY A 187 35.96 -27.02 0.49
C GLY A 187 35.51 -25.57 0.80
N PRO A 188 34.45 -25.06 0.14
CA PRO A 188 33.83 -23.77 0.44
C PRO A 188 33.46 -23.54 1.91
N GLY A 189 32.96 -24.58 2.59
CA GLY A 189 32.59 -24.51 4.00
C GLY A 189 33.79 -24.48 4.96
N GLU A 190 34.90 -25.15 4.60
CA GLU A 190 36.16 -25.07 5.37
C GLU A 190 36.77 -23.68 5.26
N ARG A 191 36.83 -23.12 4.04
CA ARG A 191 37.32 -21.74 3.83
C ARG A 191 36.45 -20.70 4.53
N PHE A 192 35.14 -20.90 4.60
CA PHE A 192 34.26 -20.05 5.40
C PHE A 192 34.58 -20.15 6.90
N ARG A 193 34.75 -21.36 7.45
CA ARG A 193 35.15 -21.53 8.85
C ARG A 193 36.51 -20.91 9.14
N ASP A 194 37.45 -21.02 8.21
CA ASP A 194 38.76 -20.38 8.33
C ASP A 194 38.65 -18.85 8.33
N PHE A 195 37.79 -18.28 7.47
CA PHE A 195 37.47 -16.86 7.51
C PHE A 195 36.92 -16.42 8.86
N LEU A 196 35.97 -17.18 9.44
CA LEU A 196 35.44 -16.89 10.77
C LEU A 196 36.53 -16.93 11.84
N ARG A 197 37.40 -17.94 11.80
CA ARG A 197 38.52 -18.12 12.75
C ARG A 197 39.49 -16.93 12.69
N LEU A 198 39.85 -16.50 11.48
CA LEU A 198 40.75 -15.37 11.25
C LEU A 198 40.11 -14.04 11.67
N THR A 199 38.84 -13.82 11.32
CA THR A 199 38.18 -12.52 11.50
C THR A 199 37.65 -12.33 12.91
N ALA A 200 37.19 -13.39 13.59
CA ALA A 200 36.70 -13.31 14.96
C ALA A 200 37.83 -13.28 16.01
N GLY A 201 39.05 -13.68 15.64
CA GLY A 201 40.23 -13.54 16.50
C GLY A 201 40.59 -12.07 16.71
N ARG A 202 41.19 -11.74 17.85
CA ARG A 202 41.53 -10.37 18.27
C ARG A 202 42.12 -9.50 17.17
N ASP A 203 43.18 -9.97 16.51
CA ASP A 203 43.89 -9.20 15.48
C ASP A 203 43.04 -8.99 14.23
N GLY A 204 42.27 -10.01 13.84
CA GLY A 204 41.35 -9.93 12.70
C GLY A 204 40.18 -8.99 12.97
N LEU A 205 39.61 -9.04 14.18
CA LEU A 205 38.54 -8.15 14.61
C LEU A 205 39.04 -6.70 14.68
N ALA A 206 40.25 -6.47 15.22
CA ALA A 206 40.88 -5.15 15.23
C ALA A 206 41.08 -4.61 13.82
N ALA A 207 41.64 -5.41 12.90
CA ALA A 207 41.82 -5.04 11.51
C ALA A 207 40.49 -4.73 10.81
N PHE A 208 39.44 -5.52 11.08
CA PHE A 208 38.11 -5.32 10.52
C PHE A 208 37.49 -3.99 10.99
N LEU A 209 37.44 -3.75 12.30
CA LEU A 209 36.78 -2.56 12.87
C LEU A 209 37.53 -1.27 12.53
N THR A 210 38.87 -1.32 12.48
CA THR A 210 39.69 -0.15 12.09
C THR A 210 39.60 0.16 10.59
N ALA A 211 39.35 -0.85 9.75
CA ALA A 211 39.12 -0.65 8.32
C ALA A 211 37.71 -0.07 8.00
N TYR A 212 36.76 -0.24 8.91
CA TYR A 212 35.36 0.16 8.77
C TYR A 212 34.87 0.94 10.00
N PRO A 213 35.39 2.16 10.24
CA PRO A 213 35.10 2.92 11.46
C PRO A 213 33.62 3.30 11.63
N VAL A 214 32.87 3.50 10.55
CA VAL A 214 31.41 3.77 10.63
C VAL A 214 30.67 2.51 11.09
N LEU A 215 31.05 1.32 10.61
CA LEU A 215 30.47 0.07 11.10
C LEU A 215 30.80 -0.14 12.58
N ALA A 216 32.05 0.11 12.99
CA ALA A 216 32.45 0.03 14.39
C ALA A 216 31.61 0.94 15.29
N HIS A 217 31.34 2.17 14.84
CA HIS A 217 30.44 3.11 15.50
C HIS A 217 29.02 2.53 15.63
N ILE A 218 28.41 2.07 14.53
CA ILE A 218 27.05 1.51 14.54
C ILE A 218 26.93 0.31 15.49
N LEU A 219 27.88 -0.62 15.44
CA LEU A 219 27.88 -1.82 16.30
C LEU A 219 28.03 -1.45 17.78
N ALA A 220 28.90 -0.49 18.10
CA ALA A 220 29.10 0.00 19.45
C ALA A 220 27.87 0.72 19.99
N ARG A 221 27.30 1.66 19.22
CA ARG A 221 26.07 2.39 19.61
C ARG A 221 24.91 1.44 19.82
N THR A 222 24.70 0.48 18.91
CA THR A 222 23.66 -0.55 19.04
C THR A 222 23.82 -1.36 20.34
N SER A 223 25.07 -1.75 20.67
CA SER A 223 25.37 -2.54 21.86
C SER A 223 25.15 -1.75 23.16
N LEU A 224 25.60 -0.50 23.19
CA LEU A 224 25.43 0.40 24.34
C LEU A 224 23.96 0.70 24.59
N SER A 225 23.23 1.13 23.56
CA SER A 225 21.79 1.43 23.66
C SER A 225 20.97 0.23 24.10
N ALA A 226 21.25 -0.97 23.58
CA ALA A 226 20.55 -2.18 23.99
C ALA A 226 20.81 -2.54 25.46
N ALA A 227 22.05 -2.38 25.94
CA ALA A 227 22.39 -2.61 27.35
C ALA A 227 21.71 -1.58 28.27
N ASP A 228 21.73 -0.31 27.89
CA ASP A 228 21.13 0.75 28.70
C ASP A 228 19.60 0.57 28.76
N ALA A 229 18.94 0.24 27.65
CA ALA A 229 17.49 -0.02 27.60
C ALA A 229 17.07 -1.23 28.46
N LEU A 230 17.83 -2.34 28.42
CA LEU A 230 17.53 -3.50 29.25
C LEU A 230 17.78 -3.21 30.74
N THR A 231 18.84 -2.47 31.06
CA THR A 231 19.13 -2.03 32.45
C THR A 231 18.00 -1.18 33.00
N GLU A 232 17.52 -0.22 32.20
CA GLU A 232 16.41 0.66 32.55
C GLU A 232 15.13 -0.13 32.83
N MET A 233 14.78 -1.09 31.97
CA MET A 233 13.62 -1.96 32.18
C MET A 233 13.75 -2.80 33.46
N LEU A 234 14.91 -3.41 33.70
CA LEU A 234 15.14 -4.23 34.90
C LEU A 234 15.05 -3.40 36.19
N GLY A 235 15.58 -2.17 36.19
CA GLY A 235 15.45 -1.23 37.30
C GLY A 235 13.98 -0.90 37.58
N ARG A 236 13.25 -0.50 36.53
CA ARG A 236 11.81 -0.18 36.62
C ARG A 236 10.97 -1.37 37.08
N LEU A 237 11.28 -2.58 36.62
CA LEU A 237 10.58 -3.81 37.04
C LEU A 237 10.73 -4.05 38.54
N ALA A 238 11.93 -3.80 39.07
CA ALA A 238 12.22 -4.00 40.48
C ALA A 238 11.55 -2.95 41.35
N ASP A 239 11.60 -1.68 40.93
CA ASP A 239 10.97 -0.56 41.63
C ASP A 239 9.43 -0.70 41.67
N ASP A 240 8.84 -1.34 40.65
CA ASP A 240 7.40 -1.41 40.47
C ASP A 240 6.76 -2.72 40.96
N ARG A 241 7.55 -3.64 41.52
CA ARG A 241 7.12 -5.02 41.80
C ARG A 241 5.82 -5.13 42.61
N GLU A 242 5.68 -4.33 43.67
CA GLU A 242 4.48 -4.32 44.51
C GLU A 242 3.26 -3.71 43.78
N LEU A 243 3.49 -2.65 42.99
CA LEU A 243 2.46 -1.97 42.22
C LEU A 243 1.95 -2.85 41.07
N LEU A 244 2.80 -3.70 40.50
CA LEU A 244 2.39 -4.71 39.51
C LEU A 244 1.38 -5.71 40.09
N ALA A 245 1.55 -6.13 41.35
CA ALA A 245 0.61 -7.02 42.02
C ALA A 245 -0.74 -6.36 42.25
N ALA A 246 -0.74 -5.07 42.65
CA ALA A 246 -1.96 -4.32 42.95
C ALA A 246 -2.72 -3.84 41.71
N SER A 247 -2.03 -3.62 40.58
CA SER A 247 -2.64 -3.05 39.36
C SER A 247 -3.43 -4.05 38.51
N GLY A 248 -3.32 -5.35 38.78
CA GLY A 248 -4.05 -6.40 38.05
C GLY A 248 -3.51 -6.71 36.65
N VAL A 249 -2.41 -6.06 36.22
CA VAL A 249 -1.76 -6.29 34.90
C VAL A 249 -1.14 -7.68 34.76
N LEU A 250 -0.94 -8.39 35.88
CA LEU A 250 -0.49 -9.79 35.91
C LEU A 250 -1.63 -10.80 35.68
N GLY A 251 -2.87 -10.32 35.47
CA GLY A 251 -4.06 -11.12 35.26
C GLY A 251 -4.74 -11.60 36.57
N ASP A 252 -5.85 -12.32 36.43
CA ASP A 252 -6.67 -12.80 37.57
C ASP A 252 -6.03 -13.96 38.35
N ARG A 253 -4.86 -14.44 37.90
CA ARG A 253 -4.04 -15.47 38.55
C ARG A 253 -3.13 -14.87 39.63
N SER A 254 -3.55 -13.82 40.31
CA SER A 254 -2.82 -13.37 41.50
C SER A 254 -2.74 -14.56 42.47
N PRO A 255 -1.55 -14.89 43.00
CA PRO A 255 -1.39 -16.08 43.83
C PRO A 255 -2.35 -15.97 45.01
N THR A 256 -3.26 -16.93 45.10
CA THR A 256 -3.97 -17.22 46.35
C THR A 256 -2.94 -17.25 47.47
N ALA A 257 -3.24 -16.56 48.57
CA ALA A 257 -2.38 -16.32 49.74
C ALA A 257 -1.98 -17.60 50.53
N GLY A 258 -1.64 -18.70 49.83
CA GLY A 258 -1.34 -20.01 50.39
C GLY A 258 0.02 -20.61 49.99
N SER A 259 0.81 -19.95 49.13
CA SER A 259 2.21 -20.35 48.94
C SER A 259 3.08 -19.62 49.97
N LEU A 260 3.34 -20.29 51.09
CA LEU A 260 4.21 -19.81 52.16
C LEU A 260 5.63 -19.53 51.62
N GLY A 261 5.91 -18.26 51.30
CA GLY A 261 7.27 -17.77 50.99
C GLY A 261 7.41 -16.83 49.79
N ALA A 262 6.40 -16.66 48.94
CA ALA A 262 6.45 -15.70 47.82
C ALA A 262 5.74 -14.39 48.21
N GLY A 263 6.46 -13.26 48.19
CA GLY A 263 5.88 -11.93 48.39
C GLY A 263 4.89 -11.54 47.29
N PRO A 264 4.09 -10.48 47.48
CA PRO A 264 3.17 -9.99 46.46
C PRO A 264 3.94 -9.46 45.23
N GLY A 265 3.74 -10.07 44.06
CA GLY A 265 4.43 -9.68 42.82
C GLY A 265 4.56 -10.84 41.83
N PRO A 266 5.07 -10.57 40.60
CA PRO A 266 5.33 -11.63 39.63
C PRO A 266 6.46 -12.55 40.12
N GLY A 267 6.48 -13.78 39.59
CA GLY A 267 7.56 -14.75 39.81
C GLY A 267 8.94 -14.29 39.31
N ALA A 268 9.86 -15.24 39.19
CA ALA A 268 11.20 -15.00 38.67
C ALA A 268 11.15 -14.70 37.16
N LEU A 269 11.83 -13.65 36.69
CA LEU A 269 11.92 -13.33 35.26
C LEU A 269 12.80 -14.37 34.57
N THR A 270 12.29 -15.04 33.53
CA THR A 270 12.98 -16.14 32.84
C THR A 270 13.31 -15.84 31.38
N GLY A 271 12.77 -14.75 30.82
CA GLY A 271 13.09 -14.34 29.46
C GLY A 271 12.50 -12.99 29.11
N VAL A 272 13.13 -12.36 28.12
CA VAL A 272 12.71 -11.06 27.57
C VAL A 272 12.84 -11.15 26.06
N ASP A 273 11.73 -10.95 25.36
CA ASP A 273 11.78 -10.68 23.92
C ASP A 273 11.91 -9.17 23.72
N THR A 274 13.08 -8.76 23.24
CA THR A 274 13.33 -7.39 22.78
C THR A 274 12.96 -7.27 21.30
N GLY A 275 12.53 -6.09 20.87
CA GLY A 275 12.13 -5.87 19.47
C GLY A 275 10.72 -6.33 19.13
N ALA A 276 9.79 -6.31 20.10
CA ALA A 276 8.36 -6.47 19.85
C ALA A 276 7.70 -5.22 19.22
N GLY A 277 8.52 -4.24 18.82
CA GLY A 277 8.15 -3.02 18.12
C GLY A 277 9.43 -2.31 17.65
N ASP A 278 9.25 -1.20 16.93
CA ASP A 278 10.36 -0.37 16.46
C ASP A 278 11.20 0.20 17.62
N SER A 279 12.47 0.43 17.33
CA SER A 279 13.43 1.02 18.27
C SER A 279 13.44 2.54 18.10
N HIS A 280 13.35 3.25 19.22
CA HIS A 280 13.31 4.71 19.29
C HIS A 280 14.15 5.24 20.46
N ARG A 281 14.49 6.54 20.44
CA ARG A 281 15.06 7.28 21.58
C ARG A 281 16.22 6.56 22.29
N GLY A 282 17.23 6.13 21.55
CA GLY A 282 18.39 5.43 22.06
C GLY A 282 18.14 3.94 22.32
N GLY A 283 17.53 3.23 21.35
CA GLY A 283 17.38 1.77 21.44
C GLY A 283 16.17 1.26 22.20
N ARG A 284 15.30 2.14 22.72
CA ARG A 284 14.13 1.77 23.51
C ARG A 284 13.06 1.18 22.59
N SER A 285 12.52 0.03 22.97
CA SER A 285 11.43 -0.65 22.25
C SER A 285 10.52 -1.35 23.25
N VAL A 286 9.34 -1.76 22.78
CA VAL A 286 8.42 -2.60 23.56
C VAL A 286 9.11 -3.94 23.87
N MET A 287 9.02 -4.39 25.11
CA MET A 287 9.60 -5.66 25.56
C MET A 287 8.53 -6.59 26.14
N LEU A 288 8.56 -7.87 25.75
CA LEU A 288 7.69 -8.90 26.31
C LEU A 288 8.44 -9.71 27.36
N LEU A 289 7.95 -9.67 28.60
CA LEU A 289 8.55 -10.33 29.74
C LEU A 289 7.86 -11.66 30.00
N ARG A 290 8.65 -12.70 30.27
CA ARG A 290 8.20 -14.03 30.68
C ARG A 290 8.67 -14.34 32.09
N PHE A 291 7.77 -14.87 32.92
CA PHE A 291 8.08 -15.28 34.28
C PHE A 291 7.98 -16.81 34.45
N ASN A 292 8.64 -17.35 35.47
CA ASN A 292 8.70 -18.79 35.74
C ASN A 292 7.35 -19.42 36.10
N ASP A 293 6.41 -18.61 36.61
CA ASP A 293 5.04 -19.01 36.93
C ASP A 293 4.10 -19.01 35.69
N GLY A 294 4.65 -18.71 34.50
CA GLY A 294 3.92 -18.62 33.25
C GLY A 294 3.25 -17.26 33.00
N THR A 295 3.37 -16.31 33.94
CA THR A 295 2.90 -14.94 33.75
C THR A 295 3.67 -14.27 32.61
N ARG A 296 2.98 -13.41 31.88
CA ARG A 296 3.57 -12.56 30.84
C ARG A 296 3.15 -11.11 31.07
N LEU A 297 4.06 -10.19 30.76
CA LEU A 297 3.85 -8.76 30.94
C LEU A 297 4.47 -7.99 29.78
N VAL A 298 3.84 -6.89 29.37
CA VAL A 298 4.35 -6.02 28.32
C VAL A 298 4.91 -4.75 28.97
N TYR A 299 6.17 -4.45 28.69
CA TYR A 299 6.82 -3.20 29.08
C TYR A 299 6.83 -2.23 27.90
N LYS A 300 6.34 -1.02 28.12
CA LYS A 300 6.36 0.07 27.14
C LYS A 300 7.20 1.23 27.69
N PRO A 301 8.34 1.57 27.08
CA PRO A 301 9.23 2.64 27.56
C PRO A 301 8.72 4.03 27.13
N ARG A 302 7.43 4.29 27.35
CA ARG A 302 6.74 5.55 27.03
C ARG A 302 5.52 5.75 27.94
N PRO A 303 5.03 6.99 28.10
CA PRO A 303 3.81 7.28 28.85
C PRO A 303 2.61 6.41 28.40
N LEU A 304 1.78 5.96 29.34
CA LEU A 304 0.53 5.22 29.04
C LEU A 304 -0.74 6.00 29.37
N SER A 305 -0.62 7.32 29.59
CA SER A 305 -1.75 8.18 29.96
C SER A 305 -2.85 8.17 28.89
N ALA A 306 -2.48 8.24 27.61
CA ALA A 306 -3.40 8.10 26.47
C ALA A 306 -4.16 6.77 26.50
N HIS A 307 -3.48 5.66 26.82
CA HIS A 307 -4.11 4.34 26.92
C HIS A 307 -5.08 4.28 28.10
N ARG A 308 -4.71 4.85 29.24
CA ARG A 308 -5.58 4.93 30.42
C ARG A 308 -6.85 5.74 30.14
N HIS A 309 -6.73 6.88 29.48
CA HIS A 309 -7.90 7.67 29.07
C HIS A 309 -8.73 6.96 28.00
N PHE A 310 -8.10 6.24 27.06
CA PHE A 310 -8.80 5.39 26.11
C PHE A 310 -9.60 4.28 26.81
N ASN A 311 -9.06 3.64 27.85
CA ASN A 311 -9.80 2.67 28.66
C ASN A 311 -11.03 3.29 29.32
N SER A 312 -10.88 4.51 29.86
CA SER A 312 -11.99 5.25 30.48
C SER A 312 -13.10 5.54 29.45
N LEU A 313 -12.72 5.87 28.21
CA LEU A 313 -13.65 6.05 27.11
C LEU A 313 -14.32 4.73 26.69
N VAL A 314 -13.58 3.61 26.67
CA VAL A 314 -14.13 2.28 26.40
C VAL A 314 -15.15 1.86 27.46
N GLU A 315 -14.87 2.12 28.74
CA GLU A 315 -15.79 1.88 29.85
C GLU A 315 -17.06 2.73 29.74
N TRP A 316 -16.89 4.04 29.49
CA TRP A 316 -18.00 4.94 29.20
C TRP A 316 -18.84 4.44 28.03
N PHE A 317 -18.21 4.11 26.90
CA PHE A 317 -18.90 3.62 25.71
C PHE A 317 -19.67 2.33 25.98
N GLY A 318 -19.09 1.40 26.75
CA GLY A 318 -19.75 0.15 27.15
C GLY A 318 -20.89 0.32 28.15
N SER A 319 -21.01 1.49 28.80
CA SER A 319 -22.14 1.83 29.68
C SER A 319 -23.35 2.38 28.92
N LEU A 320 -23.16 2.80 27.67
CA LEU A 320 -24.23 3.37 26.85
C LEU A 320 -25.23 2.29 26.40
N PRO A 321 -26.53 2.62 26.29
CA PRO A 321 -27.53 1.67 25.83
C PRO A 321 -27.25 1.14 24.42
N GLY A 322 -27.26 -0.19 24.25
CA GLY A 322 -27.21 -0.85 22.94
C GLY A 322 -25.81 -0.97 22.31
N THR A 323 -24.79 -0.34 22.89
CA THR A 323 -23.40 -0.50 22.44
C THR A 323 -22.87 -1.90 22.78
N PRO A 324 -22.06 -2.52 21.91
CA PRO A 324 -21.41 -3.77 22.26
C PRO A 324 -20.28 -3.49 23.25
N SER A 325 -20.19 -4.28 24.33
CA SER A 325 -19.08 -4.20 25.26
C SER A 325 -17.74 -4.49 24.57
N LEU A 326 -16.80 -3.56 24.70
CA LEU A 326 -15.42 -3.65 24.22
C LEU A 326 -14.50 -4.02 25.39
N ARG A 327 -13.39 -4.70 25.08
CA ARG A 327 -12.40 -5.07 26.09
C ARG A 327 -11.29 -4.03 26.13
N ALA A 328 -11.14 -3.37 27.26
CA ALA A 328 -9.99 -2.54 27.59
C ALA A 328 -8.84 -3.39 28.17
N LEU A 329 -7.60 -2.97 27.96
CA LEU A 329 -6.42 -3.59 28.57
C LEU A 329 -6.16 -2.98 29.95
N ARG A 330 -5.79 -3.80 30.92
CA ARG A 330 -5.26 -3.29 32.19
C ARG A 330 -3.89 -2.66 31.94
N VAL A 331 -3.72 -1.43 32.40
CA VAL A 331 -2.47 -0.66 32.26
C VAL A 331 -2.04 -0.08 33.60
N LEU A 332 -0.74 -0.07 33.85
CA LEU A 332 -0.08 0.66 34.93
C LEU A 332 0.80 1.74 34.31
N ASP A 333 0.28 2.96 34.27
CA ASP A 333 1.01 4.14 33.80
C ASP A 333 1.93 4.68 34.90
N ARG A 334 3.20 4.92 34.55
CA ARG A 334 4.24 5.44 35.44
C ARG A 334 4.78 6.80 34.99
N GLY A 335 4.08 7.47 34.10
CA GLY A 335 4.42 8.80 33.62
C GLY A 335 5.36 8.75 32.43
N GLU A 336 6.58 8.24 32.58
CA GLU A 336 7.56 8.14 31.48
C GLU A 336 7.57 6.77 30.78
N TYR A 337 6.94 5.78 31.40
CA TYR A 337 6.86 4.40 30.94
C TYR A 337 5.60 3.75 31.51
N GLY A 338 5.33 2.50 31.14
CA GLY A 338 4.32 1.73 31.84
C GLY A 338 4.28 0.26 31.49
N TRP A 339 3.37 -0.44 32.17
CA TRP A 339 3.16 -1.88 32.06
C TRP A 339 1.76 -2.18 31.57
N VAL A 340 1.64 -3.12 30.65
CA VAL A 340 0.35 -3.53 30.05
C VAL A 340 0.17 -5.03 30.24
N GLU A 341 -1.05 -5.45 30.56
CA GLU A 341 -1.37 -6.89 30.61
C GLU A 341 -1.03 -7.57 29.28
N PHE A 342 -0.54 -8.81 29.34
CA PHE A 342 -0.33 -9.60 28.13
C PHE A 342 -1.64 -10.25 27.67
N VAL A 343 -2.01 -10.05 26.40
CA VAL A 343 -3.18 -10.72 25.80
C VAL A 343 -2.73 -11.76 24.78
N ALA A 344 -3.20 -12.99 24.95
CA ALA A 344 -3.01 -14.06 23.99
C ALA A 344 -4.21 -14.14 23.02
N GLU A 345 -3.94 -14.55 21.79
CA GLU A 345 -4.96 -14.99 20.84
C GLU A 345 -5.80 -16.11 21.48
N ARG A 346 -7.12 -16.05 21.28
CA ARG A 346 -8.03 -17.15 21.65
C ARG A 346 -9.05 -17.36 20.53
N PRO A 347 -9.35 -18.60 20.13
CA PRO A 347 -10.36 -18.86 19.11
C PRO A 347 -11.77 -18.48 19.60
N CYS A 348 -12.63 -18.14 18.64
CA CYS A 348 -14.08 -18.09 18.85
C CYS A 348 -14.63 -19.52 18.98
N SER A 349 -15.59 -19.71 19.87
CA SER A 349 -16.23 -20.99 20.15
C SER A 349 -17.43 -21.29 19.26
N SER A 350 -17.95 -20.29 18.53
CA SER A 350 -19.11 -20.44 17.65
C SER A 350 -19.13 -19.38 16.54
N PRO A 351 -19.89 -19.60 15.45
CA PRO A 351 -20.16 -18.57 14.45
C PRO A 351 -20.76 -17.28 15.04
N ALA A 352 -21.58 -17.40 16.08
CA ALA A 352 -22.17 -16.25 16.77
C ALA A 352 -21.11 -15.41 17.50
N GLU A 353 -20.09 -16.03 18.08
CA GLU A 353 -18.94 -15.31 18.65
C GLU A 353 -18.10 -14.63 17.58
N THR A 354 -17.90 -15.26 16.42
CA THR A 354 -17.22 -14.63 15.28
C THR A 354 -18.01 -13.43 14.76
N HIS A 355 -19.34 -13.53 14.65
CA HIS A 355 -20.19 -12.39 14.30
C HIS A 355 -20.07 -11.25 15.33
N LEU A 356 -20.08 -11.60 16.63
CA LEU A 356 -19.92 -10.63 17.71
C LEU A 356 -18.54 -9.97 17.70
N PHE A 357 -17.48 -10.69 17.32
CA PHE A 357 -16.14 -10.15 17.13
C PHE A 357 -16.15 -8.99 16.12
N TYR A 358 -16.69 -9.21 14.92
CA TYR A 358 -16.72 -8.17 13.88
C TYR A 358 -17.67 -7.03 14.23
N ARG A 359 -18.79 -7.31 14.92
CA ARG A 359 -19.66 -6.26 15.47
C ARG A 359 -18.94 -5.39 16.51
N ARG A 360 -18.15 -5.99 17.40
CA ARG A 360 -17.30 -5.24 18.34
C ARG A 360 -16.20 -4.47 17.62
N GLN A 361 -15.63 -5.03 16.56
CA GLN A 361 -14.61 -4.38 15.76
C GLN A 361 -15.15 -3.14 15.05
N GLY A 362 -16.40 -3.18 14.59
CA GLY A 362 -17.09 -2.03 14.01
C GLY A 362 -17.31 -0.91 15.03
N ALA A 363 -17.75 -1.25 16.24
CA ALA A 363 -17.92 -0.28 17.32
C ALA A 363 -16.57 0.34 17.76
N LEU A 364 -15.51 -0.48 17.80
CA LEU A 364 -14.15 -0.01 18.04
C LEU A 364 -13.67 0.95 16.94
N LEU A 365 -13.94 0.64 15.67
CA LEU A 365 -13.64 1.50 14.54
C LEU A 365 -14.36 2.87 14.67
N ALA A 366 -15.59 2.90 15.16
CA ALA A 366 -16.31 4.16 15.40
C ALA A 366 -15.60 5.03 16.47
N LEU A 367 -15.16 4.45 17.58
CA LEU A 367 -14.38 5.16 18.61
C LEU A 367 -13.04 5.65 18.07
N LEU A 368 -12.33 4.86 17.28
CA LEU A 368 -11.05 5.27 16.72
C LEU A 368 -11.19 6.34 15.63
N HIS A 369 -12.23 6.25 14.80
CA HIS A 369 -12.57 7.28 13.82
C HIS A 369 -12.87 8.62 14.50
N LEU A 370 -13.62 8.59 15.60
CA LEU A 370 -13.91 9.76 16.44
C LEU A 370 -12.61 10.45 16.89
N LEU A 371 -11.71 9.67 17.50
CA LEU A 371 -10.46 10.14 18.09
C LEU A 371 -9.37 10.46 17.06
N ASP A 372 -9.71 10.48 15.77
CA ASP A 372 -8.75 10.73 14.70
C ASP A 372 -7.54 9.76 14.71
N GLY A 373 -7.74 8.52 15.19
CA GLY A 373 -6.71 7.48 15.22
C GLY A 373 -6.18 7.12 13.83
N THR A 374 -4.94 6.63 13.78
CA THR A 374 -4.29 6.17 12.55
C THR A 374 -3.22 5.10 12.85
N ASP A 375 -2.60 4.51 11.84
CA ASP A 375 -1.49 3.55 11.98
C ASP A 375 -1.84 2.25 12.75
N LEU A 376 -3.12 1.85 12.78
CA LEU A 376 -3.58 0.65 13.48
C LEU A 376 -3.67 -0.56 12.53
N HIS A 377 -2.53 -1.20 12.29
CA HIS A 377 -2.35 -2.35 11.39
C HIS A 377 -2.54 -3.72 12.10
N GLN A 378 -2.28 -4.81 11.36
CA GLN A 378 -2.41 -6.21 11.83
C GLN A 378 -1.63 -6.55 13.11
N GLU A 379 -0.56 -5.84 13.43
CA GLU A 379 0.24 -6.04 14.66
C GLU A 379 -0.41 -5.39 15.90
N ASN A 380 -1.30 -4.42 15.70
CA ASN A 380 -1.90 -3.63 16.78
C ASN A 380 -3.20 -4.24 17.32
N LEU A 381 -3.69 -5.33 16.72
CA LEU A 381 -4.93 -6.00 17.10
C LEU A 381 -4.70 -7.49 17.43
N ILE A 382 -5.27 -7.95 18.54
CA ILE A 382 -5.28 -9.38 18.92
C ILE A 382 -6.72 -9.88 19.01
N ALA A 383 -6.99 -11.00 18.35
CA ALA A 383 -8.26 -11.71 18.40
C ALA A 383 -8.36 -12.60 19.63
N CYS A 384 -9.16 -12.20 20.61
CA CYS A 384 -9.26 -12.85 21.90
C CYS A 384 -10.68 -13.36 22.16
N GLY A 385 -11.02 -14.49 21.55
CA GLY A 385 -12.40 -14.98 21.47
C GLY A 385 -13.27 -13.96 20.72
N PRO A 386 -14.45 -13.60 21.21
CA PRO A 386 -15.29 -12.61 20.55
C PRO A 386 -14.84 -11.15 20.76
N HIS A 387 -13.60 -10.90 21.21
CA HIS A 387 -13.09 -9.55 21.50
C HIS A 387 -11.91 -9.17 20.59
N PRO A 388 -12.05 -8.14 19.75
CA PRO A 388 -10.93 -7.47 19.09
C PRO A 388 -10.23 -6.56 20.11
N VAL A 389 -9.01 -6.89 20.51
CA VAL A 389 -8.27 -6.17 21.55
C VAL A 389 -7.15 -5.35 20.92
N LEU A 390 -7.20 -4.03 21.08
CA LEU A 390 -6.08 -3.16 20.67
C LEU A 390 -4.99 -3.21 21.71
N VAL A 391 -3.76 -3.47 21.25
CA VAL A 391 -2.57 -3.47 22.11
C VAL A 391 -1.81 -2.17 22.06
N ASP A 392 -2.10 -1.32 21.07
CA ASP A 392 -1.50 0.00 20.94
C ASP A 392 -2.51 1.06 20.50
N VAL A 393 -2.36 2.25 21.07
CA VAL A 393 -3.19 3.43 20.81
C VAL A 393 -2.35 4.71 20.88
N GLU A 394 -1.06 4.63 20.56
CA GLU A 394 -0.14 5.77 20.67
C GLU A 394 -0.39 6.87 19.62
N THR A 395 -1.17 6.61 18.57
CA THR A 395 -1.41 7.48 17.42
C THR A 395 -2.82 8.11 17.39
N LEU A 396 -3.42 8.34 18.57
CA LEU A 396 -4.71 9.05 18.71
C LEU A 396 -4.53 10.57 18.55
N PHE A 397 -5.62 11.27 18.18
CA PHE A 397 -5.65 12.72 17.95
C PHE A 397 -4.61 13.21 16.95
N HIS A 398 -4.30 12.38 15.95
CA HIS A 398 -3.22 12.62 15.01
C HIS A 398 -3.40 13.98 14.30
N PRO A 399 -2.35 14.82 14.18
CA PRO A 399 -2.44 16.11 13.51
C PRO A 399 -2.75 15.96 12.01
N PRO A 400 -3.30 17.00 11.35
CA PRO A 400 -3.56 16.96 9.92
C PRO A 400 -2.25 16.81 9.14
N LEU A 401 -2.23 15.88 8.20
CA LEU A 401 -1.11 15.67 7.28
C LEU A 401 -1.27 16.52 6.01
N THR A 402 -0.24 16.62 5.17
CA THR A 402 -0.33 17.28 3.85
C THR A 402 -1.52 16.81 3.01
N GLN A 403 -1.90 15.54 3.13
CA GLN A 403 -3.07 14.94 2.48
C GLN A 403 -4.41 15.58 2.90
N ALA A 404 -4.52 16.08 4.14
CA ALA A 404 -5.69 16.83 4.61
C ALA A 404 -5.86 18.17 3.86
N HIS A 405 -4.79 18.66 3.22
CA HIS A 405 -4.77 19.87 2.41
C HIS A 405 -4.71 19.58 0.91
N SER A 406 -5.02 18.35 0.48
CA SER A 406 -5.08 18.00 -0.94
C SER A 406 -6.10 18.88 -1.67
N ALA A 407 -5.74 19.33 -2.87
CA ALA A 407 -6.69 19.97 -3.79
C ALA A 407 -7.74 18.97 -4.31
N ASP A 408 -7.52 17.66 -4.13
CA ASP A 408 -8.51 16.63 -4.47
C ASP A 408 -9.51 16.42 -3.32
N PRO A 409 -10.80 16.75 -3.53
CA PRO A 409 -11.81 16.60 -2.49
C PRO A 409 -12.03 15.14 -2.06
N ALA A 410 -11.89 14.16 -2.96
CA ALA A 410 -12.03 12.75 -2.63
C ALA A 410 -10.85 12.23 -1.80
N ALA A 411 -9.63 12.73 -2.08
CA ALA A 411 -8.46 12.41 -1.26
C ALA A 411 -8.60 12.93 0.17
N ARG A 412 -9.10 14.16 0.33
CA ARG A 412 -9.37 14.71 1.66
C ARG A 412 -10.47 13.96 2.40
N ALA A 413 -11.55 13.61 1.71
CA ALA A 413 -12.64 12.83 2.30
C ALA A 413 -12.15 11.46 2.77
N LEU A 414 -11.39 10.74 1.93
CA LEU A 414 -10.80 9.45 2.30
C LEU A 414 -9.85 9.59 3.50
N HIS A 415 -9.03 10.65 3.53
CA HIS A 415 -8.14 10.93 4.67
C HIS A 415 -8.91 11.34 5.95
N ALA A 416 -10.08 11.95 5.85
CA ALA A 416 -10.92 12.28 7.00
C ALA A 416 -11.77 11.08 7.51
N SER A 417 -11.87 10.02 6.71
CA SER A 417 -12.77 8.90 6.93
C SER A 417 -12.26 7.85 7.92
N ALA A 418 -13.11 6.86 8.23
CA ALA A 418 -12.74 5.66 8.99
C ALA A 418 -11.59 4.86 8.34
N TYR A 419 -11.32 5.05 7.03
CA TYR A 419 -10.21 4.40 6.32
C TYR A 419 -8.83 4.81 6.86
N ARG A 420 -8.66 6.05 7.34
CA ARG A 420 -7.36 6.53 7.87
C ARG A 420 -6.91 5.76 9.13
N VAL A 421 -7.84 5.13 9.84
CA VAL A 421 -7.55 4.43 11.10
C VAL A 421 -6.54 3.28 10.90
N GLY A 422 -6.53 2.63 9.73
CA GLY A 422 -5.66 1.49 9.43
C GLY A 422 -6.28 0.11 9.68
N LEU A 423 -7.46 0.05 10.34
CA LEU A 423 -8.15 -1.22 10.57
C LEU A 423 -8.74 -1.80 9.28
N LEU A 424 -9.26 -0.94 8.40
CA LEU A 424 -9.85 -1.35 7.13
C LEU A 424 -8.77 -1.79 6.13
N PRO A 425 -9.08 -2.68 5.17
CA PRO A 425 -8.14 -3.22 4.18
C PRO A 425 -7.25 -2.18 3.52
N GLN A 426 -5.94 -2.37 3.62
CA GLN A 426 -4.92 -1.48 3.05
C GLN A 426 -3.82 -2.32 2.43
N LEU A 427 -3.65 -2.19 1.12
CA LEU A 427 -2.71 -2.99 0.36
C LEU A 427 -1.31 -2.36 0.38
N LEU A 428 -0.34 -3.11 0.91
CA LEU A 428 1.06 -2.93 0.58
C LEU A 428 1.30 -3.48 -0.83
N VAL A 429 1.60 -2.59 -1.79
CA VAL A 429 1.80 -2.95 -3.19
C VAL A 429 3.28 -2.98 -3.51
N GLY A 430 3.73 -4.07 -4.13
CA GLY A 430 5.06 -4.19 -4.74
C GLY A 430 4.94 -4.51 -6.23
N ASP A 431 6.06 -4.85 -6.85
CA ASP A 431 6.19 -4.90 -8.32
C ASP A 431 5.25 -5.90 -8.98
N SER A 432 5.02 -7.05 -8.33
CA SER A 432 4.24 -8.17 -8.90
C SER A 432 3.11 -8.67 -8.02
N ALA A 433 3.06 -8.23 -6.76
CA ALA A 433 2.08 -8.69 -5.78
C ALA A 433 1.63 -7.52 -4.88
N ALA A 434 0.48 -7.71 -4.24
CA ALA A 434 0.01 -6.85 -3.18
C ALA A 434 -0.38 -7.71 -1.99
N LEU A 435 -0.25 -7.17 -0.79
CA LEU A 435 -0.61 -7.84 0.46
C LEU A 435 -1.37 -6.86 1.35
N ASP A 436 -2.49 -7.28 1.90
CA ASP A 436 -3.22 -6.50 2.90
C ASP A 436 -2.47 -6.52 4.24
N VAL A 437 -2.16 -5.33 4.76
CA VAL A 437 -1.47 -5.11 6.05
C VAL A 437 -2.40 -4.55 7.13
N SER A 438 -3.68 -4.35 6.82
CA SER A 438 -4.69 -3.85 7.75
C SER A 438 -4.98 -4.79 8.91
N ALA A 439 -5.59 -4.26 9.97
CA ALA A 439 -6.00 -5.09 11.11
C ALA A 439 -7.13 -6.08 10.80
N ILE A 440 -8.00 -5.80 9.81
CA ILE A 440 -9.13 -6.67 9.47
C ILE A 440 -8.72 -7.74 8.44
N GLY A 441 -8.16 -7.33 7.31
CA GLY A 441 -7.88 -8.25 6.20
C GLY A 441 -6.49 -8.86 6.23
N GLY A 442 -5.53 -8.17 6.86
CA GLY A 442 -4.15 -8.63 7.00
C GLY A 442 -3.97 -9.83 7.94
N GLY A 443 -2.71 -10.19 8.16
CA GLY A 443 -2.30 -11.24 9.08
C GLY A 443 -2.21 -12.63 8.45
N ARG A 444 -2.32 -12.74 7.13
CA ARG A 444 -2.12 -14.00 6.39
C ARG A 444 -0.63 -14.23 6.13
N ALA A 445 -0.18 -15.47 6.28
CA ALA A 445 1.16 -15.84 5.85
C ALA A 445 1.26 -15.78 4.31
N ALA A 446 2.10 -14.88 3.81
CA ALA A 446 2.27 -14.65 2.38
C ALA A 446 3.70 -14.16 2.06
N PRO A 447 4.18 -14.35 0.82
CA PRO A 447 5.35 -13.63 0.34
C PRO A 447 5.12 -12.13 0.44
N SER A 448 6.10 -11.41 0.98
CA SER A 448 6.14 -9.95 0.95
C SER A 448 6.15 -9.48 -0.50
N PRO A 449 5.30 -8.49 -0.84
CA PRO A 449 5.33 -7.90 -2.17
C PRO A 449 6.61 -7.09 -2.41
N ILE A 450 7.31 -6.71 -1.33
CA ILE A 450 8.59 -6.02 -1.36
C ILE A 450 9.73 -7.02 -1.14
N GLU A 451 10.71 -7.02 -2.04
CA GLU A 451 11.92 -7.82 -1.89
C GLU A 451 12.90 -7.19 -0.90
N THR A 452 13.45 -8.02 -0.01
CA THR A 452 14.46 -7.61 0.97
C THR A 452 15.80 -8.28 0.67
N ALA A 453 16.87 -7.76 1.29
CA ALA A 453 18.18 -8.39 1.26
C ALA A 453 18.16 -9.78 1.94
N ASP A 454 18.65 -10.80 1.22
CA ASP A 454 18.86 -12.17 1.71
C ASP A 454 20.24 -12.69 1.28
N TRP A 455 20.64 -13.87 1.77
CA TRP A 455 21.97 -14.43 1.59
C TRP A 455 21.94 -15.82 0.93
N ALA A 456 22.39 -15.90 -0.32
CA ALA A 456 22.64 -17.17 -1.00
C ALA A 456 23.98 -17.76 -0.53
N ASP A 457 24.09 -19.09 -0.55
CA ASP A 457 25.27 -19.85 -0.12
C ASP A 457 25.74 -19.52 1.31
N ALA A 458 24.79 -19.24 2.20
CA ALA A 458 25.07 -18.96 3.61
C ALA A 458 25.91 -20.07 4.25
N GLY A 459 26.98 -19.67 4.94
CA GLY A 459 27.93 -20.58 5.57
C GLY A 459 29.04 -21.10 4.64
N LEU A 460 29.15 -20.59 3.41
CA LEU A 460 30.17 -20.95 2.43
C LEU A 460 30.98 -19.72 1.99
N ASP A 461 32.18 -19.93 1.43
CA ASP A 461 33.03 -18.85 0.90
C ASP A 461 32.48 -18.18 -0.39
N THR A 462 31.39 -18.72 -0.95
CA THR A 462 30.62 -18.16 -2.08
C THR A 462 29.39 -17.36 -1.64
N MET A 463 29.20 -17.16 -0.32
CA MET A 463 28.06 -16.44 0.24
C MET A 463 27.89 -15.07 -0.40
N ARG A 464 26.70 -14.73 -0.90
CA ARG A 464 26.45 -13.45 -1.59
C ARG A 464 25.06 -12.90 -1.30
N LEU A 465 24.93 -11.58 -1.40
CA LEU A 465 23.64 -10.88 -1.32
C LEU A 465 22.76 -11.29 -2.51
N VAL A 466 21.51 -11.63 -2.23
CA VAL A 466 20.43 -11.79 -3.21
C VAL A 466 19.21 -11.00 -2.72
N ARG A 467 18.32 -10.62 -3.64
CA ARG A 467 17.01 -10.07 -3.27
C ARG A 467 15.99 -11.20 -3.33
N ARG A 468 15.16 -11.30 -2.29
CA ARG A 468 14.05 -12.25 -2.22
C ARG A 468 12.89 -11.61 -1.48
N SER A 469 11.67 -11.95 -1.87
CA SER A 469 10.50 -11.67 -1.04
C SER A 469 10.67 -12.30 0.34
N ALA A 470 10.71 -11.47 1.38
CA ALA A 470 10.54 -11.93 2.75
C ALA A 470 9.19 -12.64 2.89
N ARG A 471 8.95 -13.34 4.01
CA ARG A 471 7.66 -13.98 4.26
C ARG A 471 7.00 -13.33 5.47
N PHE A 472 5.80 -12.78 5.28
CA PHE A 472 4.92 -12.43 6.40
C PHE A 472 4.48 -13.71 7.09
N THR A 473 4.54 -13.73 8.42
CA THR A 473 3.99 -14.81 9.24
C THR A 473 2.52 -14.55 9.54
N GLU A 474 1.79 -15.58 9.95
CA GLU A 474 0.43 -15.35 10.45
C GLU A 474 0.45 -14.41 11.67
N SER A 475 -0.50 -13.48 11.72
CA SER A 475 -0.70 -12.58 12.86
C SER A 475 -1.91 -13.02 13.69
N ALA A 476 -1.97 -12.55 14.94
CA ALA A 476 -3.00 -12.87 15.92
C ALA A 476 -4.27 -12.02 15.78
N ASN A 477 -4.38 -11.17 14.74
CA ASN A 477 -5.47 -10.21 14.56
C ASN A 477 -6.79 -10.81 14.08
N ARG A 478 -6.76 -11.98 13.45
CA ARG A 478 -7.96 -12.60 12.85
C ARG A 478 -8.60 -13.62 13.78
N PRO A 479 -9.93 -13.56 13.99
CA PRO A 479 -10.62 -14.56 14.80
C PRO A 479 -10.58 -15.92 14.08
N ARG A 480 -10.36 -16.97 14.86
CA ARG A 480 -10.38 -18.36 14.38
C ARG A 480 -11.59 -19.08 14.91
N LEU A 481 -12.25 -19.88 14.07
CA LEU A 481 -13.29 -20.82 14.44
C LEU A 481 -12.81 -22.21 14.05
N GLU A 482 -12.79 -23.15 15.01
CA GLU A 482 -12.31 -24.53 14.78
C GLU A 482 -10.89 -24.62 14.15
N GLY A 483 -10.04 -23.64 14.47
CA GLY A 483 -8.66 -23.54 13.95
C GLY A 483 -8.53 -22.81 12.61
N VAL A 484 -9.65 -22.53 11.93
CA VAL A 484 -9.67 -21.84 10.62
C VAL A 484 -9.86 -20.33 10.84
N PRO A 485 -9.00 -19.45 10.27
CA PRO A 485 -9.23 -18.01 10.26
C PRO A 485 -10.53 -17.65 9.55
N ALA A 486 -11.39 -16.86 10.19
CA ALA A 486 -12.61 -16.37 9.57
C ALA A 486 -12.31 -15.46 8.36
N ASP A 487 -13.05 -15.61 7.27
CA ASP A 487 -12.99 -14.70 6.12
C ASP A 487 -13.67 -13.36 6.46
N PRO A 488 -12.93 -12.23 6.50
CA PRO A 488 -13.51 -10.93 6.84
C PRO A 488 -14.62 -10.48 5.90
N SER A 489 -14.56 -10.86 4.62
CA SER A 489 -15.53 -10.43 3.60
C SER A 489 -16.97 -10.84 3.97
N THR A 490 -17.12 -12.00 4.63
CA THR A 490 -18.39 -12.57 5.09
C THR A 490 -19.05 -11.76 6.22
N TYR A 491 -18.28 -10.94 6.95
CA TYR A 491 -18.75 -10.23 8.15
C TYR A 491 -18.84 -8.71 7.96
N THR A 492 -18.85 -8.23 6.71
CA THR A 492 -18.99 -6.80 6.37
C THR A 492 -20.23 -6.17 7.01
N ASP A 493 -21.36 -6.88 7.04
CA ASP A 493 -22.60 -6.39 7.65
C ASP A 493 -22.50 -6.28 9.17
N ALA A 494 -21.88 -7.26 9.84
CA ALA A 494 -21.65 -7.22 11.29
C ALA A 494 -20.74 -6.04 11.66
N LEU A 495 -19.69 -5.80 10.88
CA LEU A 495 -18.79 -4.65 11.02
C LEU A 495 -19.55 -3.32 10.87
N CYS A 496 -20.37 -3.19 9.82
CA CYS A 496 -21.17 -1.98 9.60
C CYS A 496 -22.24 -1.77 10.68
N GLU A 497 -22.87 -2.85 11.17
CA GLU A 497 -23.82 -2.81 12.29
C GLU A 497 -23.13 -2.25 13.55
N GLY A 498 -21.96 -2.78 13.89
CA GLY A 498 -21.14 -2.32 15.01
C GLY A 498 -20.76 -0.84 14.89
N PHE A 499 -20.26 -0.44 13.72
CA PHE A 499 -19.88 0.94 13.45
C PHE A 499 -21.07 1.89 13.57
N ARG A 500 -22.21 1.54 12.96
CA ARG A 500 -23.44 2.35 13.02
C ARG A 500 -23.91 2.53 14.46
N VAL A 501 -23.95 1.46 15.25
CA VAL A 501 -24.36 1.53 16.66
C VAL A 501 -23.41 2.43 17.45
N GLY A 502 -22.10 2.24 17.29
CA GLY A 502 -21.11 3.04 18.01
C GLY A 502 -21.12 4.52 17.62
N TYR A 503 -21.18 4.81 16.32
CA TYR A 503 -21.27 6.18 15.81
C TYR A 503 -22.53 6.89 16.33
N THR A 504 -23.68 6.21 16.29
CA THR A 504 -24.96 6.78 16.74
C THR A 504 -24.92 7.07 18.24
N ALA A 505 -24.42 6.13 19.05
CA ALA A 505 -24.27 6.35 20.49
C ALA A 505 -23.36 7.55 20.81
N VAL A 506 -22.24 7.69 20.11
CA VAL A 506 -21.36 8.86 20.28
C VAL A 506 -22.07 10.17 19.90
N SER A 507 -22.81 10.20 18.78
CA SER A 507 -23.54 11.40 18.34
C SER A 507 -24.63 11.81 19.33
N GLU A 508 -25.35 10.84 19.92
CA GLU A 508 -26.40 11.06 20.92
C GLU A 508 -25.86 11.57 22.26
N TYR A 509 -24.74 11.01 22.74
CA TYR A 509 -24.15 11.32 24.06
C TYR A 509 -22.94 12.27 23.97
N ARG A 510 -22.79 13.02 22.87
CA ARG A 510 -21.64 13.90 22.61
C ARG A 510 -21.36 14.96 23.69
N ASP A 511 -22.38 15.38 24.42
CA ASP A 511 -22.24 16.41 25.46
C ASP A 511 -21.42 15.90 26.67
N GLU A 512 -21.34 14.59 26.89
CA GLU A 512 -20.47 13.98 27.90
C GLU A 512 -19.00 13.90 27.45
N LEU A 513 -18.76 13.97 26.13
CA LEU A 513 -17.43 13.95 25.53
C LEU A 513 -16.83 15.36 25.44
N LEU A 514 -17.67 16.35 25.16
CA LEU A 514 -17.28 17.71 24.81
C LEU A 514 -17.20 18.65 26.02
N GLY A 515 -16.40 19.72 25.86
CA GLY A 515 -16.33 20.81 26.82
C GLY A 515 -15.37 20.54 27.98
N LYS A 516 -15.22 21.53 28.87
CA LYS A 516 -14.13 21.59 29.88
C LYS A 516 -14.07 20.44 30.90
N ARG A 517 -15.15 19.66 31.01
CA ARG A 517 -15.24 18.47 31.89
C ARG A 517 -15.61 17.21 31.11
N GLY A 518 -15.63 17.28 29.79
CA GLY A 518 -15.91 16.13 28.94
C GLY A 518 -14.69 15.23 28.81
N LEU A 519 -14.93 13.95 28.54
CA LEU A 519 -13.89 12.91 28.52
C LEU A 519 -12.75 13.20 27.52
N LEU A 520 -13.01 13.96 26.46
CA LEU A 520 -11.96 14.31 25.49
C LEU A 520 -10.92 15.29 26.06
N THR A 521 -11.31 16.12 27.05
CA THR A 521 -10.39 17.09 27.67
C THR A 521 -9.26 16.40 28.44
N ASP A 522 -9.48 15.18 28.94
CA ASP A 522 -8.48 14.42 29.69
C ASP A 522 -7.25 14.09 28.82
N PHE A 523 -7.44 13.96 27.51
CA PHE A 523 -6.37 13.72 26.54
C PHE A 523 -5.50 14.94 26.25
N ALA A 524 -5.90 16.15 26.65
CA ALA A 524 -5.26 17.40 26.21
C ALA A 524 -3.74 17.45 26.45
N ARG A 525 -3.24 16.74 27.47
CA ARG A 525 -1.82 16.72 27.87
C ARG A 525 -1.12 15.38 27.62
N ASP A 526 -1.83 14.40 27.06
CA ASP A 526 -1.24 13.11 26.75
C ASP A 526 -0.21 13.23 25.64
N GLU A 527 0.87 12.45 25.74
CA GLU A 527 1.84 12.32 24.67
C GLU A 527 1.31 11.31 23.65
N VAL A 528 1.18 11.74 22.40
CA VAL A 528 0.78 10.89 21.26
C VAL A 528 1.81 10.99 20.14
N ARG A 529 2.01 9.89 19.42
CA ARG A 529 2.93 9.73 18.30
C ARG A 529 2.32 10.32 17.02
N VAL A 530 3.15 11.03 16.29
CA VAL A 530 2.87 11.55 14.96
C VAL A 530 3.67 10.74 13.94
N VAL A 531 2.98 10.12 12.99
CA VAL A 531 3.56 9.32 11.92
C VAL A 531 3.75 10.22 10.70
N SER A 532 4.97 10.73 10.53
CA SER A 532 5.34 11.62 9.42
C SER A 532 5.64 10.87 8.12
N ARG A 533 6.12 9.62 8.23
CA ARG A 533 6.39 8.70 7.12
C ARG A 533 6.14 7.26 7.55
N PRO A 534 5.85 6.35 6.60
CA PRO A 534 5.76 4.93 6.91
C PRO A 534 7.09 4.38 7.47
N THR A 535 7.02 3.58 8.53
CA THR A 535 8.20 2.93 9.16
C THR A 535 9.09 2.22 8.14
N TRP A 536 8.50 1.54 7.15
CA TRP A 536 9.26 0.75 6.18
C TRP A 536 10.26 1.58 5.36
N THR A 537 10.00 2.88 5.17
CA THR A 537 10.95 3.80 4.52
C THR A 537 12.22 3.94 5.35
N TYR A 538 12.07 4.14 6.66
CA TYR A 538 13.19 4.25 7.59
C TYR A 538 13.94 2.93 7.74
N THR A 539 13.24 1.81 7.89
CA THR A 539 13.91 0.49 8.03
C THR A 539 14.67 0.11 6.77
N THR A 540 14.12 0.40 5.58
CA THR A 540 14.81 0.20 4.30
C THR A 540 16.08 1.05 4.25
N LEU A 541 16.00 2.32 4.64
CA LEU A 541 17.15 3.22 4.63
C LEU A 541 18.22 2.79 5.65
N LEU A 542 17.83 2.35 6.85
CA LEU A 542 18.75 1.77 7.84
C LEU A 542 19.49 0.55 7.26
N ASP A 543 18.76 -0.39 6.65
CA ASP A 543 19.34 -1.59 6.05
C ASP A 543 20.25 -1.26 4.86
N GLU A 544 19.80 -0.39 3.93
CA GLU A 544 20.59 -0.01 2.76
C GLU A 544 21.83 0.82 3.13
N SER A 545 21.74 1.61 4.21
CA SER A 545 22.88 2.40 4.72
C SER A 545 24.03 1.54 5.26
N THR A 546 23.87 0.21 5.38
CA THR A 546 24.94 -0.73 5.78
C THR A 546 25.83 -1.19 4.61
N HIS A 547 25.71 -0.57 3.43
CA HIS A 547 26.57 -0.88 2.29
C HIS A 547 28.07 -0.70 2.64
N PRO A 548 28.98 -1.63 2.26
CA PRO A 548 30.35 -1.63 2.75
C PRO A 548 31.17 -0.36 2.47
N ASP A 549 30.88 0.34 1.38
CA ASP A 549 31.55 1.60 1.04
C ASP A 549 31.19 2.69 2.06
N LEU A 550 29.91 2.77 2.45
CA LEU A 550 29.39 3.69 3.47
C LEU A 550 29.90 3.37 4.88
N MET A 551 30.42 2.15 5.10
CA MET A 551 30.95 1.72 6.39
C MET A 551 32.36 2.25 6.68
N ARG A 552 32.96 2.98 5.74
CA ARG A 552 34.31 3.55 5.85
C ARG A 552 34.31 5.05 6.14
N ASP A 553 33.34 5.77 5.58
CA ASP A 553 33.29 7.22 5.63
C ASP A 553 31.89 7.71 6.04
N ALA A 554 31.83 8.41 7.17
CA ALA A 554 30.58 8.90 7.72
C ALA A 554 29.91 9.95 6.81
N ALA A 555 30.68 10.71 6.02
CA ALA A 555 30.13 11.69 5.10
C ALA A 555 29.34 11.01 3.96
N GLU A 556 29.84 9.88 3.44
CA GLU A 556 29.15 9.11 2.40
C GLU A 556 27.83 8.52 2.92
N ARG A 557 27.84 7.93 4.13
CA ARG A 557 26.61 7.44 4.76
C ARG A 557 25.61 8.58 4.99
N HIS A 558 26.08 9.74 5.44
CA HIS A 558 25.22 10.91 5.67
C HIS A 558 24.54 11.39 4.38
N GLN A 559 25.23 11.35 3.23
CA GLN A 559 24.64 11.69 1.93
C GLN A 559 23.50 10.73 1.54
N VAL A 560 23.65 9.44 1.81
CA VAL A 560 22.58 8.45 1.55
C VAL A 560 21.38 8.70 2.47
N LEU A 561 21.60 8.98 3.75
CA LEU A 561 20.50 9.34 4.66
C LEU A 561 19.81 10.66 4.25
N SER A 562 20.57 11.59 3.65
CA SER A 562 20.07 12.87 3.15
C SER A 562 19.10 12.74 1.95
N LEU A 563 18.91 11.53 1.39
CA LEU A 563 17.86 11.27 0.40
C LEU A 563 16.45 11.53 0.96
N LEU A 564 16.27 11.59 2.28
CA LEU A 564 15.01 12.03 2.90
C LEU A 564 14.61 13.48 2.53
N ARG A 565 15.59 14.31 2.15
CA ARG A 565 15.37 15.69 1.67
C ARG A 565 14.88 15.74 0.21
N THR A 566 14.79 14.60 -0.48
CA THR A 566 14.37 14.51 -1.88
C THR A 566 13.05 13.72 -1.99
N PRO A 567 12.31 13.87 -3.11
CA PRO A 567 11.10 13.08 -3.33
C PRO A 567 11.37 11.60 -3.63
N THR A 568 12.63 11.16 -3.68
CA THR A 568 13.04 9.80 -4.07
C THR A 568 12.46 8.72 -3.14
N LEU A 569 12.28 9.04 -1.86
CA LEU A 569 11.72 8.14 -0.84
C LEU A 569 10.25 8.45 -0.53
N GLY A 570 9.57 9.15 -1.45
CA GLY A 570 8.23 9.67 -1.25
C GLY A 570 8.21 11.04 -0.58
N THR A 571 7.10 11.76 -0.76
CA THR A 571 6.90 13.06 -0.11
C THR A 571 6.53 12.84 1.36
N PRO A 572 7.18 13.50 2.33
CA PRO A 572 6.80 13.39 3.73
C PRO A 572 5.36 13.84 3.93
N ALA A 573 4.66 13.21 4.87
CA ALA A 573 3.35 13.68 5.28
C ALA A 573 3.44 15.01 6.07
N LEU A 574 4.61 15.29 6.66
CA LEU A 574 4.99 16.55 7.31
C LEU A 574 6.42 16.95 6.89
N PRO A 575 6.60 17.95 6.01
CA PRO A 575 7.92 18.42 5.59
C PRO A 575 8.62 19.22 6.71
N GLY A 576 9.95 19.36 6.64
CA GLY A 576 10.73 20.14 7.60
C GLY A 576 11.18 19.35 8.83
N LEU A 577 11.04 18.03 8.80
CA LEU A 577 11.46 17.10 9.84
C LEU A 577 12.79 16.39 9.53
N GLU A 578 13.33 16.61 8.32
CA GLU A 578 14.35 15.77 7.72
C GLU A 578 15.67 15.74 8.52
N GLU A 579 16.05 16.84 9.17
CA GLU A 579 17.26 16.88 10.00
C GLU A 579 17.14 15.96 11.23
N GLU A 580 16.00 15.98 11.91
CA GLU A 580 15.75 15.12 13.07
C GLU A 580 15.57 13.66 12.63
N GLU A 581 14.94 13.41 11.47
CA GLU A 581 14.88 12.07 10.87
C GLU A 581 16.29 11.51 10.65
N ILE A 582 17.19 12.30 10.06
CA ILE A 582 18.58 11.88 9.79
C ILE A 582 19.35 11.64 11.10
N GLU A 583 19.16 12.47 12.12
CA GLU A 583 19.83 12.32 13.42
C GLU A 583 19.41 11.04 14.14
N GLU A 584 18.11 10.73 14.19
CA GLU A 584 17.60 9.49 14.81
C GLU A 584 18.05 8.23 14.03
N LEU A 585 18.10 8.29 12.69
CA LEU A 585 18.65 7.22 11.86
C LEU A 585 20.15 6.99 12.07
N TRP A 586 20.92 8.05 12.34
CA TRP A 586 22.32 7.93 12.73
C TRP A 586 22.51 7.18 14.05
N ALA A 587 21.59 7.38 15.00
CA ALA A 587 21.54 6.62 16.25
C ALA A 587 21.11 5.15 16.06
N GLY A 588 20.63 4.78 14.86
CA GLY A 588 20.16 3.44 14.54
C GLY A 588 18.71 3.18 14.96
N ASP A 589 17.95 4.25 15.20
CA ASP A 589 16.55 4.21 15.59
C ASP A 589 15.64 4.62 14.42
N VAL A 590 14.39 4.17 14.48
CA VAL A 590 13.33 4.68 13.62
C VAL A 590 12.91 6.05 14.18
N PRO A 591 12.89 7.12 13.36
CA PRO A 591 12.48 8.45 13.84
C PRO A 591 11.09 8.44 14.50
N VAL A 592 10.95 9.18 15.59
CA VAL A 592 9.66 9.34 16.28
C VAL A 592 9.36 10.82 16.53
N PHE A 593 8.15 11.23 16.16
CA PHE A 593 7.64 12.58 16.43
C PHE A 593 6.44 12.51 17.34
N LEU A 594 6.28 13.55 18.16
CA LEU A 594 5.36 13.54 19.29
C LEU A 594 4.62 14.86 19.37
N THR A 595 3.39 14.80 19.88
CA THR A 595 2.57 15.96 20.16
C THR A 595 1.70 15.75 21.39
N ARG A 596 0.98 16.81 21.77
CA ARG A 596 -0.11 16.76 22.75
C ARG A 596 -1.40 17.14 22.07
N PRO A 597 -2.52 16.41 22.28
CA PRO A 597 -3.80 16.72 21.65
C PRO A 597 -4.26 18.16 21.86
N GLY A 598 -3.99 18.77 23.02
CA GLY A 598 -4.34 20.17 23.33
C GLY A 598 -3.30 21.21 22.89
N SER A 599 -2.29 20.83 22.11
CA SER A 599 -1.23 21.73 21.61
C SER A 599 -1.02 21.52 20.10
N ALA A 600 -0.43 22.51 19.44
CA ALA A 600 0.08 22.38 18.08
C ALA A 600 1.60 22.10 18.05
N GLU A 601 2.25 22.09 19.22
CA GLU A 601 3.69 21.85 19.32
C GLU A 601 4.04 20.41 18.95
N LEU A 602 5.16 20.26 18.22
CA LEU A 602 5.75 19.00 17.83
C LEU A 602 7.19 18.93 18.34
N TRP A 603 7.61 17.73 18.75
CA TRP A 603 9.01 17.47 19.08
C TRP A 603 9.47 16.10 18.60
N SER A 604 10.77 15.96 18.35
CA SER A 604 11.42 14.71 17.93
C SER A 604 11.69 13.78 19.11
N GLY A 605 12.17 12.57 18.83
CA GLY A 605 12.61 11.61 19.83
C GLY A 605 13.80 12.10 20.68
N THR A 606 14.52 13.12 20.20
CA THR A 606 15.62 13.78 20.92
C THR A 606 15.14 14.87 21.89
N GLY A 607 13.84 15.19 21.88
CA GLY A 607 13.23 16.22 22.71
C GLY A 607 13.36 17.64 22.13
N ARG A 608 13.85 17.79 20.90
CA ARG A 608 13.93 19.09 20.22
C ARG A 608 12.60 19.46 19.60
N GLY A 609 12.20 20.72 19.75
CA GLY A 609 11.03 21.25 19.06
C GLY A 609 11.25 21.29 17.55
N VAL A 610 10.25 20.82 16.79
CA VAL A 610 10.28 20.82 15.32
C VAL A 610 9.19 21.75 14.76
N PRO A 611 9.32 22.25 13.52
CA PRO A 611 8.33 23.14 12.94
C PRO A 611 6.92 22.52 12.97
N ALA A 612 5.99 23.19 13.66
CA ALA A 612 4.59 22.83 13.67
C ALA A 612 3.88 23.39 12.43
N THR A 613 2.89 22.64 11.91
CA THR A 613 1.98 23.20 10.90
C THR A 613 0.96 24.11 11.60
N PRO A 614 0.78 25.36 11.15
CA PRO A 614 -0.27 26.22 11.69
C PRO A 614 -1.65 25.59 11.49
N GLY A 615 -2.48 25.53 12.54
CA GLY A 615 -3.80 24.95 12.44
C GLY A 615 -4.43 24.62 13.79
N PRO A 616 -5.65 24.05 13.79
CA PRO A 616 -6.28 23.56 15.01
C PRO A 616 -5.51 22.39 15.61
N THR A 617 -5.50 22.31 16.93
CA THR A 617 -4.92 21.20 17.69
C THR A 617 -5.66 19.88 17.42
N GLY A 618 -5.03 18.74 17.74
CA GLY A 618 -5.65 17.42 17.57
C GLY A 618 -7.00 17.30 18.32
N LEU A 619 -7.06 17.86 19.53
CA LEU A 619 -8.26 17.92 20.35
C LEU A 619 -9.36 18.78 19.72
N GLU A 620 -9.04 20.00 19.27
CA GLU A 620 -10.02 20.87 18.61
C GLU A 620 -10.62 20.23 17.36
N ARG A 621 -9.80 19.50 16.60
CA ARG A 621 -10.26 18.74 15.42
C ARG A 621 -11.21 17.60 15.79
N VAL A 622 -10.85 16.80 16.79
CA VAL A 622 -11.71 15.73 17.27
C VAL A 622 -13.01 16.31 17.82
N GLU A 623 -12.98 17.37 18.62
CA GLU A 623 -14.19 18.03 19.10
C GLU A 623 -15.05 18.58 17.95
N ALA A 624 -14.44 19.20 16.93
CA ALA A 624 -15.16 19.67 15.76
C ALA A 624 -15.82 18.51 14.99
N LYS A 625 -15.12 17.37 14.86
CA LYS A 625 -15.68 16.15 14.28
C LYS A 625 -16.88 15.66 15.09
N VAL A 626 -16.75 15.51 16.41
CA VAL A 626 -17.83 15.07 17.30
C VAL A 626 -19.07 15.95 17.13
N ARG A 627 -18.88 17.28 17.07
CA ARG A 627 -19.98 18.24 16.87
C ARG A 627 -20.66 18.10 15.50
N ALA A 628 -19.91 17.70 14.48
CA ALA A 628 -20.41 17.53 13.11
C ALA A 628 -21.00 16.14 12.85
N MET A 629 -20.93 15.20 13.81
CA MET A 629 -21.44 13.85 13.61
C MET A 629 -22.95 13.83 13.42
N ASP A 630 -23.40 13.38 12.26
CA ASP A 630 -24.80 13.26 11.90
C ASP A 630 -25.10 11.99 11.09
N SER A 631 -26.36 11.83 10.68
CA SER A 631 -26.78 10.65 9.91
C SER A 631 -26.20 10.61 8.49
N VAL A 632 -25.84 11.75 7.90
CA VAL A 632 -25.30 11.85 6.54
C VAL A 632 -23.84 11.42 6.54
N ASP A 633 -23.03 11.98 7.44
CA ASP A 633 -21.63 11.56 7.61
C ASP A 633 -21.57 10.08 7.99
N ARG A 634 -22.41 9.60 8.92
CA ARG A 634 -22.47 8.17 9.26
C ARG A 634 -22.67 7.26 8.04
N GLN A 635 -23.59 7.63 7.13
CA GLN A 635 -23.85 6.86 5.91
C GLN A 635 -22.67 6.92 4.93
N ASP A 636 -21.98 8.07 4.86
CA ASP A 636 -20.77 8.24 4.07
C ASP A 636 -19.64 7.33 4.57
N GLN A 637 -19.38 7.33 5.88
CA GLN A 637 -18.40 6.46 6.51
C GLN A 637 -18.75 4.97 6.34
N GLU A 638 -20.02 4.59 6.50
CA GLU A 638 -20.48 3.21 6.27
C GLU A 638 -20.25 2.76 4.82
N ARG A 639 -20.47 3.65 3.84
CA ARG A 639 -20.20 3.37 2.43
C ARG A 639 -18.71 3.14 2.17
N ILE A 640 -17.84 3.98 2.76
CA ILE A 640 -16.38 3.83 2.68
C ILE A 640 -15.95 2.50 3.31
N ILE A 641 -16.51 2.12 4.45
CA ILE A 641 -16.25 0.83 5.11
C ILE A 641 -16.60 -0.34 4.17
N ARG A 642 -17.81 -0.33 3.58
CA ARG A 642 -18.24 -1.38 2.65
C ARG A 642 -17.34 -1.46 1.42
N ALA A 643 -16.99 -0.32 0.83
CA ALA A 643 -16.10 -0.27 -0.32
C ALA A 643 -14.70 -0.79 0.02
N ALA A 644 -14.13 -0.42 1.18
CA ALA A 644 -12.83 -0.94 1.62
C ALA A 644 -12.86 -2.47 1.81
N MET A 645 -13.95 -3.03 2.35
CA MET A 645 -14.08 -4.47 2.58
C MET A 645 -14.07 -5.32 1.31
N VAL A 646 -14.37 -4.74 0.13
CA VAL A 646 -14.26 -5.41 -1.17
C VAL A 646 -12.85 -5.97 -1.39
N SER A 647 -11.81 -5.27 -0.90
CA SER A 647 -10.41 -5.68 -0.99
C SER A 647 -10.08 -6.96 -0.22
N THR A 648 -10.94 -7.42 0.69
CA THR A 648 -10.74 -8.69 1.42
C THR A 648 -11.25 -9.92 0.68
N SER A 649 -12.05 -9.73 -0.37
CA SER A 649 -12.69 -10.83 -1.09
C SER A 649 -11.65 -11.70 -1.80
N ALA A 650 -11.87 -13.02 -1.74
CA ALA A 650 -11.10 -14.00 -2.51
C ALA A 650 -11.74 -14.31 -3.87
N GLU A 651 -12.89 -13.72 -4.19
CA GLU A 651 -13.58 -13.93 -5.48
C GLU A 651 -12.69 -13.50 -6.64
N PRO A 652 -12.53 -14.34 -7.70
CA PRO A 652 -11.75 -13.96 -8.85
C PRO A 652 -12.32 -12.69 -9.51
N PRO A 653 -11.49 -11.69 -9.81
CA PRO A 653 -11.95 -10.54 -10.57
C PRO A 653 -12.46 -10.99 -11.94
N HIS A 654 -13.49 -10.30 -12.44
CA HIS A 654 -14.17 -10.61 -13.72
C HIS A 654 -14.99 -11.89 -13.77
N ARG A 655 -15.12 -12.64 -12.67
CA ARG A 655 -16.02 -13.79 -12.57
C ARG A 655 -17.08 -13.51 -11.52
N SER A 656 -18.33 -13.38 -11.96
CA SER A 656 -19.46 -13.38 -11.05
C SER A 656 -19.78 -14.84 -10.67
N GLU A 657 -19.30 -15.29 -9.52
CA GLU A 657 -19.85 -16.48 -8.87
C GLU A 657 -21.03 -16.07 -7.99
N GLY A 658 -22.25 -16.17 -8.51
CA GLY A 658 -23.44 -15.87 -7.71
C GLY A 658 -24.73 -15.71 -8.50
N GLY A 659 -25.71 -16.56 -8.19
CA GLY A 659 -27.16 -16.38 -8.36
C GLY A 659 -27.67 -15.89 -9.73
N ALA A 660 -28.27 -16.77 -10.52
CA ALA A 660 -28.97 -16.35 -11.73
C ALA A 660 -30.25 -15.58 -11.37
N ARG A 661 -30.54 -14.45 -12.04
CA ARG A 661 -31.80 -13.72 -11.81
C ARG A 661 -32.98 -14.51 -12.36
N ALA A 662 -34.07 -14.53 -11.60
CA ALA A 662 -35.32 -15.10 -12.06
C ALA A 662 -35.84 -14.32 -13.27
N ARG A 663 -36.26 -15.05 -14.31
CA ARG A 663 -36.83 -14.45 -15.52
C ARG A 663 -38.17 -13.80 -15.15
N THR A 664 -38.33 -12.52 -15.43
CA THR A 664 -39.63 -11.82 -15.36
C THR A 664 -40.34 -11.86 -16.70
N ALA A 665 -41.69 -11.85 -16.71
CA ALA A 665 -42.47 -11.79 -17.94
C ALA A 665 -42.17 -10.49 -18.69
N ALA A 666 -41.90 -10.59 -19.99
CA ALA A 666 -41.27 -9.53 -20.78
C ALA A 666 -42.28 -8.59 -21.43
N THR A 667 -42.18 -7.29 -21.12
CA THR A 667 -42.58 -6.20 -22.00
C THR A 667 -41.32 -5.45 -22.43
N ALA A 668 -41.29 -4.96 -23.67
CA ALA A 668 -40.22 -4.07 -24.10
C ALA A 668 -40.16 -2.86 -23.16
N PRO A 669 -38.99 -2.56 -22.57
CA PRO A 669 -38.88 -1.38 -21.73
C PRO A 669 -39.04 -0.13 -22.61
N GLU A 670 -39.96 0.75 -22.24
CA GLU A 670 -40.11 2.05 -22.88
C GLU A 670 -38.83 2.86 -22.68
N PRO A 671 -38.32 3.58 -23.72
CA PRO A 671 -37.11 4.40 -23.60
C PRO A 671 -37.16 5.40 -22.45
N GLU A 672 -38.35 5.91 -22.10
CA GLU A 672 -38.56 6.82 -20.99
C GLU A 672 -38.28 6.18 -19.63
N HIS A 673 -38.62 4.89 -19.44
CA HIS A 673 -38.31 4.17 -18.21
C HIS A 673 -36.81 3.89 -18.08
N LEU A 674 -36.15 3.52 -19.18
CA LEU A 674 -34.68 3.38 -19.20
C LEU A 674 -33.98 4.71 -18.91
N LEU A 675 -34.50 5.82 -19.45
CA LEU A 675 -34.00 7.15 -19.14
C LEU A 675 -34.19 7.51 -17.66
N SER A 676 -35.34 7.15 -17.08
CA SER A 676 -35.64 7.37 -15.66
C SER A 676 -34.67 6.60 -14.76
N ALA A 677 -34.45 5.32 -15.04
CA ALA A 677 -33.49 4.49 -14.33
C ALA A 677 -32.06 5.05 -14.46
N ALA A 678 -31.67 5.47 -15.68
CA ALA A 678 -30.40 6.15 -15.89
C ALA A 678 -30.32 7.45 -15.08
N ARG A 679 -31.34 8.32 -15.08
CA ARG A 679 -31.35 9.54 -14.25
C ARG A 679 -31.17 9.24 -12.77
N SER A 680 -31.80 8.18 -12.26
CA SER A 680 -31.61 7.75 -10.86
C SER A 680 -30.14 7.40 -10.56
N VAL A 681 -29.46 6.71 -11.48
CA VAL A 681 -28.02 6.41 -11.37
C VAL A 681 -27.18 7.70 -11.44
N GLY A 682 -27.53 8.63 -12.34
CA GLY A 682 -26.88 9.94 -12.43
C GLY A 682 -27.02 10.77 -11.15
N ASP A 683 -28.21 10.82 -10.56
CA ASP A 683 -28.46 11.50 -9.29
C ASP A 683 -27.69 10.85 -8.14
N GLN A 684 -27.59 9.51 -8.13
CA GLN A 684 -26.75 8.79 -7.18
C GLN A 684 -25.28 9.16 -7.34
N LEU A 685 -24.73 9.20 -8.56
CA LEU A 685 -23.33 9.62 -8.80
C LEU A 685 -23.09 11.06 -8.34
N VAL A 686 -23.99 11.98 -8.65
CA VAL A 686 -23.91 13.38 -8.21
C VAL A 686 -23.95 13.46 -6.68
N SER A 687 -24.73 12.61 -6.00
CA SER A 687 -24.78 12.53 -4.54
C SER A 687 -23.53 11.92 -3.91
N LEU A 688 -22.82 11.04 -4.62
CA LEU A 688 -21.58 10.39 -4.15
C LEU A 688 -20.33 11.26 -4.38
N ALA A 689 -20.47 12.37 -5.09
CA ALA A 689 -19.36 13.25 -5.44
C ALA A 689 -18.86 14.06 -4.24
N TYR A 690 -17.54 14.05 -4.04
CA TYR A 690 -16.89 15.01 -3.16
C TYR A 690 -16.54 16.26 -3.96
N ARG A 691 -16.95 17.43 -3.45
CA ARG A 691 -16.75 18.72 -4.11
C ARG A 691 -15.92 19.65 -3.28
N HIS A 692 -15.03 20.38 -3.94
CA HIS A 692 -14.35 21.53 -3.34
C HIS A 692 -13.92 22.51 -4.40
N GLU A 693 -14.23 23.79 -4.17
CA GLU A 693 -14.02 24.85 -5.15
C GLU A 693 -14.66 24.45 -6.50
N HIS A 694 -13.88 24.36 -7.57
CA HIS A 694 -14.35 23.96 -8.91
C HIS A 694 -13.90 22.55 -9.32
N ARG A 695 -13.68 21.67 -8.33
CA ARG A 695 -13.30 20.27 -8.56
C ARG A 695 -14.31 19.33 -7.95
N THR A 696 -14.71 18.35 -8.75
CA THR A 696 -15.50 17.18 -8.34
C THR A 696 -14.61 15.94 -8.48
N ASN A 697 -14.62 15.06 -7.48
CA ASN A 697 -14.04 13.71 -7.59
C ASN A 697 -14.82 12.72 -6.72
N TRP A 698 -14.57 11.43 -6.91
CA TRP A 698 -15.17 10.37 -6.10
C TRP A 698 -14.09 9.45 -5.50
N ILE A 699 -14.49 8.72 -4.46
CA ILE A 699 -13.75 7.55 -3.98
C ILE A 699 -14.28 6.34 -4.76
N GLY A 700 -13.39 5.62 -5.43
CA GLY A 700 -13.71 4.48 -6.30
C GLY A 700 -12.92 3.23 -5.95
N LEU A 701 -13.25 2.15 -6.65
CA LEU A 701 -12.56 0.87 -6.56
C LEU A 701 -11.76 0.62 -7.83
N GLU A 702 -10.45 0.51 -7.66
CA GLU A 702 -9.49 0.21 -8.73
C GLU A 702 -9.08 -1.26 -8.64
N LEU A 703 -8.95 -1.92 -9.79
CA LEU A 703 -8.47 -3.30 -9.86
C LEU A 703 -6.99 -3.31 -10.29
N LEU A 704 -6.09 -3.52 -9.33
CA LEU A 704 -4.65 -3.55 -9.55
C LEU A 704 -4.21 -4.88 -10.17
N GLY A 705 -3.58 -4.78 -11.35
CA GLY A 705 -2.97 -5.92 -12.05
C GLY A 705 -3.95 -7.08 -12.32
N GLU A 706 -5.24 -6.77 -12.48
CA GLU A 706 -6.34 -7.75 -12.63
C GLU A 706 -6.45 -8.75 -11.49
N ARG A 707 -6.04 -8.35 -10.27
CA ARG A 707 -5.99 -9.26 -9.12
C ARG A 707 -6.53 -8.66 -7.83
N TYR A 708 -6.19 -7.41 -7.53
CA TYR A 708 -6.44 -6.84 -6.20
C TYR A 708 -7.31 -5.59 -6.28
N TRP A 709 -8.47 -5.61 -5.64
CA TRP A 709 -9.29 -4.41 -5.48
C TRP A 709 -8.64 -3.46 -4.47
N ARG A 710 -8.56 -2.17 -4.82
CA ARG A 710 -8.05 -1.09 -3.96
C ARG A 710 -9.06 0.05 -3.91
N LEU A 711 -9.33 0.54 -2.70
CA LEU A 711 -10.06 1.79 -2.50
C LEU A 711 -9.13 2.99 -2.67
N ALA A 712 -9.48 3.93 -3.54
CA ALA A 712 -8.69 5.14 -3.77
C ALA A 712 -9.56 6.30 -4.29
N PRO A 713 -9.12 7.56 -4.20
CA PRO A 713 -9.65 8.63 -5.03
C PRO A 713 -9.52 8.23 -6.50
N MET A 714 -10.55 8.46 -7.31
CA MET A 714 -10.52 8.06 -8.72
C MET A 714 -9.40 8.78 -9.46
N ALA A 715 -8.62 8.01 -10.22
CA ALA A 715 -7.60 8.52 -11.14
C ALA A 715 -8.25 9.04 -12.44
N ALA A 716 -7.47 9.32 -13.48
CA ALA A 716 -7.98 9.91 -14.72
C ALA A 716 -8.40 8.90 -15.79
N ASP A 717 -8.10 7.61 -15.63
CA ASP A 717 -8.40 6.59 -16.64
C ASP A 717 -9.91 6.43 -16.89
N LEU A 718 -10.28 5.85 -18.02
CA LEU A 718 -11.68 5.76 -18.44
C LEU A 718 -12.43 4.64 -17.69
N ALA A 719 -11.75 3.56 -17.30
CA ALA A 719 -12.39 2.39 -16.71
C ALA A 719 -12.87 2.61 -15.27
N SER A 720 -11.96 3.09 -14.43
CA SER A 720 -12.12 3.21 -12.98
C SER A 720 -11.85 4.63 -12.49
N GLY A 721 -11.49 5.55 -13.40
CA GLY A 721 -11.20 6.94 -13.13
C GLY A 721 -12.36 7.90 -13.42
N TYR A 722 -12.19 9.17 -13.03
CA TYR A 722 -13.24 10.21 -13.06
C TYR A 722 -13.68 10.60 -14.48
N THR A 723 -12.92 10.23 -15.52
CA THR A 723 -13.33 10.47 -16.92
C THR A 723 -14.50 9.58 -17.34
N GLY A 724 -14.65 8.41 -16.74
CA GLY A 724 -15.81 7.52 -16.91
C GLY A 724 -17.14 8.16 -16.44
N PRO A 725 -17.27 8.54 -15.16
CA PRO A 725 -18.39 9.33 -14.67
C PRO A 725 -18.63 10.61 -15.47
N ALA A 726 -17.58 11.35 -15.83
CA ALA A 726 -17.73 12.57 -16.63
C ALA A 726 -18.37 12.30 -18.00
N LEU A 727 -17.93 11.25 -18.70
CA LEU A 727 -18.52 10.83 -19.99
C LEU A 727 -20.01 10.51 -19.84
N TYR A 728 -20.36 9.68 -18.86
CA TYR A 728 -21.74 9.29 -18.63
C TYR A 728 -22.63 10.49 -18.25
N LEU A 729 -22.17 11.35 -17.34
CA LEU A 729 -22.91 12.54 -16.93
C LEU A 729 -23.08 13.54 -18.09
N ALA A 730 -22.10 13.66 -18.98
CA ALA A 730 -22.22 14.47 -20.20
C ALA A 730 -23.26 13.89 -21.17
N GLN A 731 -23.28 12.57 -21.37
CA GLN A 731 -24.30 11.88 -22.17
C GLN A 731 -25.70 12.09 -21.59
N LEU A 732 -25.84 11.98 -20.27
CA LEU A 732 -27.10 12.22 -19.57
C LEU A 732 -27.53 13.68 -19.71
N ALA A 733 -26.61 14.64 -19.59
CA ALA A 733 -26.89 16.05 -19.80
C ALA A 733 -27.38 16.33 -21.23
N ALA A 734 -26.71 15.79 -22.24
CA ALA A 734 -27.07 15.99 -23.64
C ALA A 734 -28.46 15.40 -24.01
N LEU A 735 -28.89 14.32 -23.36
CA LEU A 735 -30.22 13.75 -23.55
C LEU A 735 -31.31 14.50 -22.78
N THR A 736 -30.99 15.03 -21.60
CA THR A 736 -32.00 15.53 -20.65
C THR A 736 -32.08 17.05 -20.58
N GLY A 737 -31.05 17.77 -21.03
CA GLY A 737 -30.88 19.21 -20.84
C GLY A 737 -30.61 19.64 -19.39
N ALA A 738 -30.33 18.71 -18.47
CA ALA A 738 -30.15 19.04 -17.05
C ALA A 738 -28.71 19.50 -16.75
N GLU A 739 -28.56 20.80 -16.45
CA GLU A 739 -27.25 21.44 -16.25
C GLU A 739 -26.43 20.83 -15.11
N ARG A 740 -27.08 20.34 -14.04
CA ARG A 740 -26.38 19.73 -12.89
C ARG A 740 -25.45 18.57 -13.28
N TYR A 741 -25.79 17.83 -14.35
CA TYR A 741 -24.96 16.74 -14.85
C TYR A 741 -23.80 17.27 -15.71
N ALA A 742 -24.05 18.31 -16.52
CA ALA A 742 -23.01 18.96 -17.31
C ALA A 742 -21.96 19.63 -16.41
N GLU A 743 -22.39 20.34 -15.36
CA GLU A 743 -21.52 20.96 -14.36
C GLU A 743 -20.63 19.91 -13.68
N ALA A 744 -21.23 18.83 -13.15
CA ALA A 744 -20.47 17.75 -12.52
C ALA A 744 -19.46 17.08 -13.46
N ALA A 745 -19.81 16.91 -14.74
CA ALA A 745 -18.90 16.38 -15.76
C ALA A 745 -17.71 17.32 -16.03
N ARG A 746 -17.94 18.64 -16.15
CA ARG A 746 -16.88 19.64 -16.33
C ARG A 746 -15.96 19.71 -15.11
N GLU A 747 -16.53 19.78 -13.91
CA GLU A 747 -15.76 19.87 -12.67
C GLU A 747 -14.89 18.62 -12.40
N ALA A 748 -15.33 17.45 -12.87
CA ALA A 748 -14.54 16.22 -12.82
C ALA A 748 -13.30 16.29 -13.73
N LEU A 749 -13.34 17.06 -14.81
CA LEU A 749 -12.24 17.22 -15.77
C LEU A 749 -11.31 18.40 -15.46
N THR A 750 -11.66 19.27 -14.50
CA THR A 750 -10.81 20.37 -14.01
C THR A 750 -9.34 20.00 -13.70
N PRO A 751 -9.00 18.82 -13.12
CA PRO A 751 -7.60 18.48 -12.84
C PRO A 751 -6.80 18.00 -14.06
N VAL A 752 -7.43 17.73 -15.20
CA VAL A 752 -6.78 17.15 -16.38
C VAL A 752 -5.64 18.03 -16.94
N PRO A 753 -5.77 19.36 -17.09
CA PRO A 753 -4.67 20.20 -17.60
C PRO A 753 -3.36 20.02 -16.80
N GLY A 754 -3.43 20.11 -15.47
CA GLY A 754 -2.27 19.93 -14.59
C GLY A 754 -1.70 18.52 -14.63
N LEU A 755 -2.55 17.50 -14.81
CA LEU A 755 -2.09 16.13 -15.04
C LEU A 755 -1.29 16.01 -16.35
N LEU A 756 -1.81 16.55 -17.46
CA LEU A 756 -1.14 16.48 -18.76
C LEU A 756 0.21 17.22 -18.73
N ASP A 757 0.28 18.38 -18.08
CA ASP A 757 1.53 19.12 -17.88
C ASP A 757 2.56 18.33 -17.06
N ALA A 758 2.11 17.70 -15.96
CA ALA A 758 2.98 16.88 -15.11
C ALA A 758 3.50 15.62 -15.83
N LEU A 759 2.70 15.03 -16.74
CA LEU A 759 3.12 13.89 -17.56
C LEU A 759 4.07 14.31 -18.69
N HIS A 760 3.90 15.51 -19.24
CA HIS A 760 4.82 16.05 -20.23
C HIS A 760 6.25 16.18 -19.68
N GLY A 761 6.39 16.53 -18.39
CA GLY A 761 7.69 16.59 -17.71
C GLY A 761 8.28 15.22 -17.31
N ARG A 762 7.55 14.11 -17.45
CA ARG A 762 7.93 12.77 -16.97
C ARG A 762 7.74 11.71 -18.06
N VAL A 763 8.48 11.90 -19.14
CA VAL A 763 8.37 11.06 -20.35
C VAL A 763 8.69 9.59 -20.07
N ASP A 764 9.58 9.32 -19.11
CA ASP A 764 9.98 7.95 -18.74
C ASP A 764 8.80 7.13 -18.14
N ASP A 765 7.81 7.78 -17.53
CA ASP A 765 6.63 7.12 -16.93
C ASP A 765 5.59 6.70 -17.99
N LEU A 766 5.64 7.28 -19.18
CA LEU A 766 4.63 7.07 -20.23
C LEU A 766 4.60 5.62 -20.74
N ALA A 767 5.73 4.92 -20.70
CA ALA A 767 5.80 3.51 -21.09
C ALA A 767 4.95 2.62 -20.19
N VAL A 768 4.78 3.01 -18.92
CA VAL A 768 4.03 2.25 -17.92
C VAL A 768 2.55 2.60 -17.96
N LEU A 769 2.21 3.87 -18.19
CA LEU A 769 0.81 4.32 -18.32
C LEU A 769 0.14 3.78 -19.59
N GLY A 770 0.89 3.65 -20.69
CA GLY A 770 0.39 3.11 -21.94
C GLY A 770 -0.61 4.01 -22.68
N SER A 771 -0.96 3.57 -23.89
CA SER A 771 -1.88 4.27 -24.79
C SER A 771 -3.32 3.75 -24.72
N GLY A 772 -3.59 2.71 -23.93
CA GLY A 772 -4.86 1.98 -23.88
C GLY A 772 -6.13 2.81 -23.74
N ALA A 773 -7.25 2.19 -24.14
CA ALA A 773 -8.56 2.83 -24.19
C ALA A 773 -9.23 2.97 -22.81
N PHE A 774 -8.91 2.09 -21.87
CA PHE A 774 -9.63 1.98 -20.60
C PHE A 774 -8.73 2.22 -19.40
N ALA A 775 -7.45 1.84 -19.49
CA ALA A 775 -6.43 2.03 -18.46
C ALA A 775 -5.19 2.74 -19.03
N GLY A 776 -5.39 3.75 -19.89
CA GLY A 776 -4.30 4.46 -20.56
C GLY A 776 -4.71 5.83 -21.09
N LEU A 777 -3.74 6.51 -21.71
CA LEU A 777 -3.90 7.90 -22.17
C LEU A 777 -4.83 8.05 -23.38
N GLY A 778 -5.03 6.99 -24.17
CA GLY A 778 -5.98 6.99 -25.28
C GLY A 778 -7.42 7.18 -24.80
N GLY A 779 -7.79 6.49 -23.71
CA GLY A 779 -9.10 6.64 -23.06
C GLY A 779 -9.38 8.07 -22.59
N ILE A 780 -8.37 8.73 -22.03
CA ILE A 780 -8.47 10.13 -21.61
C ILE A 780 -8.72 11.03 -22.83
N ALA A 781 -7.95 10.85 -23.91
CA ALA A 781 -8.13 11.63 -25.13
C ALA A 781 -9.52 11.42 -25.76
N TYR A 782 -10.02 10.18 -25.75
CA TYR A 782 -11.39 9.85 -26.19
C TYR A 782 -12.44 10.55 -25.33
N ALA A 783 -12.36 10.44 -24.00
CA ALA A 783 -13.32 11.05 -23.09
C ALA A 783 -13.38 12.58 -23.23
N LEU A 784 -12.22 13.24 -23.38
CA LEU A 784 -12.16 14.68 -23.60
C LEU A 784 -12.82 15.09 -24.93
N ALA A 785 -12.61 14.32 -26.00
CA ALA A 785 -13.22 14.60 -27.30
C ALA A 785 -14.75 14.43 -27.24
N GLU A 786 -15.23 13.37 -26.60
CA GLU A 786 -16.66 13.11 -26.42
C GLU A 786 -17.35 14.15 -25.54
N VAL A 787 -16.81 14.39 -24.33
CA VAL A 787 -17.39 15.35 -23.38
C VAL A 787 -17.37 16.77 -23.95
N GLY A 788 -16.26 17.16 -24.58
CA GLY A 788 -16.14 18.46 -25.23
C GLY A 788 -17.19 18.66 -26.34
N ALA A 789 -17.45 17.63 -27.15
CA ALA A 789 -18.48 17.67 -28.18
C ALA A 789 -19.91 17.65 -27.63
N LEU A 790 -20.19 16.81 -26.63
CA LEU A 790 -21.52 16.66 -26.03
C LEU A 790 -21.98 17.90 -25.27
N LEU A 791 -21.05 18.62 -24.63
CA LEU A 791 -21.33 19.80 -23.82
C LEU A 791 -21.05 21.12 -24.53
N ASP A 792 -20.62 21.08 -25.79
CA ASP A 792 -20.11 22.23 -26.55
C ASP A 792 -19.08 23.06 -25.75
N ASP A 793 -18.18 22.36 -25.06
CA ASP A 793 -17.21 22.99 -24.14
C ASP A 793 -15.85 23.14 -24.80
N ARG A 794 -15.52 24.39 -25.13
CA ARG A 794 -14.25 24.76 -25.75
C ARG A 794 -13.05 24.46 -24.85
N THR A 795 -13.17 24.66 -23.54
CA THR A 795 -12.06 24.45 -22.60
C THR A 795 -11.67 22.99 -22.54
N VAL A 796 -12.65 22.07 -22.55
CA VAL A 796 -12.43 20.62 -22.61
C VAL A 796 -11.86 20.23 -23.98
N THR A 797 -12.42 20.79 -25.06
CA THR A 797 -12.00 20.50 -26.44
C THR A 797 -10.53 20.87 -26.70
N GLU A 798 -10.03 21.94 -26.08
CA GLU A 798 -8.63 22.37 -26.20
C GLU A 798 -7.63 21.37 -25.58
N LEU A 799 -8.06 20.56 -24.60
CA LEU A 799 -7.24 19.54 -23.94
C LEU A 799 -7.01 18.27 -24.79
N VAL A 800 -7.83 18.05 -25.82
CA VAL A 800 -7.74 16.85 -26.67
C VAL A 800 -6.38 16.77 -27.38
N GLY A 801 -5.83 17.91 -27.82
CA GLY A 801 -4.52 17.95 -28.51
C GLY A 801 -3.36 17.48 -27.62
N PRO A 802 -3.12 18.11 -26.45
CA PRO A 802 -2.13 17.64 -25.48
C PRO A 802 -2.30 16.16 -25.09
N ALA A 803 -3.52 15.72 -24.79
CA ALA A 803 -3.80 14.32 -24.46
C ALA A 803 -3.44 13.36 -25.61
N THR A 804 -3.78 13.74 -26.85
CA THR A 804 -3.43 12.97 -28.06
C THR A 804 -1.92 12.81 -28.20
N ARG A 805 -1.14 13.88 -28.00
CA ARG A 805 0.33 13.80 -28.12
C ARG A 805 0.94 12.88 -27.08
N LEU A 806 0.46 12.93 -25.84
CA LEU A 806 0.94 12.05 -24.78
C LEU A 806 0.52 10.59 -25.03
N ALA A 807 -0.70 10.35 -25.52
CA ALA A 807 -1.14 9.01 -25.94
C ALA A 807 -0.27 8.44 -27.08
N CYS A 808 0.08 9.26 -28.08
CA CYS A 808 1.01 8.87 -29.14
C CYS A 808 2.42 8.56 -28.61
N ALA A 809 2.89 9.30 -27.61
CA ALA A 809 4.20 9.08 -27.00
C ALA A 809 4.24 7.79 -26.15
N ALA A 810 3.21 7.57 -25.32
CA ALA A 810 3.04 6.33 -24.57
C ALA A 810 2.92 5.13 -25.51
N GLY A 811 2.14 5.26 -26.58
CA GLY A 811 2.00 4.26 -27.64
C GLY A 811 3.27 3.99 -28.44
N ALA A 812 4.33 4.78 -28.28
CA ALA A 812 5.65 4.47 -28.85
C ALA A 812 6.57 3.73 -27.86
N ALA A 813 6.33 3.88 -26.56
CA ALA A 813 7.22 3.38 -25.50
C ALA A 813 6.69 2.12 -24.78
N GLU A 814 5.37 1.93 -24.75
CA GLU A 814 4.71 0.82 -24.06
C GLU A 814 5.09 -0.55 -24.63
N GLN A 815 4.83 -1.62 -23.88
CA GLN A 815 5.00 -3.01 -24.37
C GLN A 815 3.68 -3.78 -24.46
N GLY A 816 2.59 -3.23 -23.93
CA GLY A 816 1.26 -3.84 -23.96
C GLY A 816 0.58 -3.69 -25.32
N TYR A 817 -0.15 -4.74 -25.75
CA TYR A 817 -0.85 -4.76 -27.04
C TYR A 817 -2.38 -4.79 -26.93
N GLY A 818 -2.94 -5.03 -25.73
CA GLY A 818 -4.38 -5.16 -25.50
C GLY A 818 -5.19 -3.88 -25.72
N VAL A 819 -6.51 -3.99 -25.62
CA VAL A 819 -7.45 -2.86 -25.73
C VAL A 819 -7.49 -2.03 -24.45
N ARG A 820 -7.41 -2.67 -23.28
CA ARG A 820 -7.57 -1.95 -22.01
C ARG A 820 -6.39 -1.02 -21.72
N GLY A 821 -5.17 -1.57 -21.60
CA GLY A 821 -3.97 -0.78 -21.30
C GLY A 821 -3.03 -0.52 -22.49
N GLY A 822 -3.20 -1.23 -23.61
CA GLY A 822 -2.18 -1.30 -24.66
C GLY A 822 -2.52 -0.66 -26.02
N ALA A 823 -1.65 -0.95 -26.99
CA ALA A 823 -1.66 -0.34 -28.31
C ALA A 823 -2.93 -0.57 -29.13
N ALA A 824 -3.64 -1.70 -28.99
CA ALA A 824 -4.92 -1.88 -29.68
C ALA A 824 -5.98 -0.87 -29.19
N GLY A 825 -5.97 -0.55 -27.89
CA GLY A 825 -6.83 0.48 -27.31
C GLY A 825 -6.43 1.89 -27.73
N GLY A 826 -5.13 2.16 -27.75
CA GLY A 826 -4.58 3.41 -28.27
C GLY A 826 -4.98 3.64 -29.73
N LEU A 827 -4.86 2.61 -30.58
CA LEU A 827 -5.28 2.64 -31.97
C LEU A 827 -6.72 3.11 -32.13
N VAL A 828 -7.67 2.44 -31.48
CA VAL A 828 -9.10 2.78 -31.65
C VAL A 828 -9.47 4.12 -31.01
N SER A 829 -8.85 4.48 -29.88
CA SER A 829 -9.08 5.76 -29.22
C SER A 829 -8.62 6.92 -30.11
N LEU A 830 -7.40 6.82 -30.64
CA LEU A 830 -6.81 7.83 -31.53
C LEU A 830 -7.56 7.90 -32.86
N LEU A 831 -8.05 6.77 -33.39
CA LEU A 831 -8.89 6.76 -34.58
C LEU A 831 -10.22 7.49 -34.34
N THR A 832 -10.86 7.29 -33.18
CA THR A 832 -12.07 8.03 -32.82
C THR A 832 -11.78 9.53 -32.64
N VAL A 833 -10.70 9.89 -31.92
CA VAL A 833 -10.27 11.29 -31.80
C VAL A 833 -10.03 11.92 -33.17
N HIS A 834 -9.39 11.21 -34.11
CA HIS A 834 -9.21 11.68 -35.48
C HIS A 834 -10.54 11.94 -36.18
N ARG A 835 -11.50 11.02 -36.09
CA ARG A 835 -12.84 11.17 -36.70
C ARG A 835 -13.59 12.37 -36.12
N THR A 836 -13.53 12.58 -34.81
CA THR A 836 -14.27 13.66 -34.14
C THR A 836 -13.62 15.03 -34.32
N THR A 837 -12.28 15.09 -34.39
CA THR A 837 -11.54 16.38 -34.36
C THR A 837 -10.80 16.73 -35.65
N GLY A 838 -10.65 15.80 -36.58
CA GLY A 838 -9.85 15.97 -37.81
C GLY A 838 -8.33 16.03 -37.57
N ARG A 839 -7.84 15.79 -36.35
CA ARG A 839 -6.41 15.92 -36.01
C ARG A 839 -5.55 14.88 -36.73
N ALA A 840 -4.65 15.33 -37.60
CA ALA A 840 -3.71 14.45 -38.32
C ALA A 840 -2.70 13.75 -37.39
N GLU A 841 -2.38 14.35 -36.24
CA GLU A 841 -1.54 13.71 -35.20
C GLU A 841 -2.17 12.44 -34.62
N ALA A 842 -3.50 12.42 -34.46
CA ALA A 842 -4.22 11.26 -33.96
C ALA A 842 -4.18 10.11 -34.98
N TRP A 843 -4.37 10.40 -36.28
CA TRP A 843 -4.21 9.40 -37.35
C TRP A 843 -2.82 8.78 -37.37
N ARG A 844 -1.75 9.59 -37.31
CA ARG A 844 -0.36 9.08 -37.29
C ARG A 844 -0.07 8.23 -36.06
N GLY A 845 -0.65 8.59 -34.91
CA GLY A 845 -0.55 7.79 -33.70
C GLY A 845 -1.25 6.43 -33.84
N ALA A 846 -2.46 6.44 -34.39
CA ALA A 846 -3.21 5.23 -34.71
C ALA A 846 -2.42 4.33 -35.69
N GLU A 847 -1.89 4.89 -36.77
CA GLU A 847 -1.06 4.15 -37.74
C GLU A 847 0.13 3.44 -37.06
N ARG A 848 0.87 4.15 -36.20
CA ARG A 848 1.98 3.54 -35.43
C ARG A 848 1.52 2.42 -34.51
N CYS A 849 0.38 2.58 -33.85
CA CYS A 849 -0.18 1.51 -33.02
C CYS A 849 -0.54 0.28 -33.87
N ALA A 850 -1.16 0.51 -35.05
CA ALA A 850 -1.50 -0.55 -36.00
C ALA A 850 -0.26 -1.28 -36.53
N GLU A 851 0.79 -0.56 -36.94
CA GLU A 851 2.07 -1.13 -37.37
C GLU A 851 2.65 -2.07 -36.31
N ARG A 852 2.66 -1.63 -35.05
CA ARG A 852 3.20 -2.40 -33.93
C ARG A 852 2.40 -3.66 -33.66
N ILE A 853 1.08 -3.58 -33.54
CA ILE A 853 0.25 -4.75 -33.21
C ILE A 853 0.09 -5.72 -34.39
N ALA A 854 0.22 -5.26 -35.63
CA ALA A 854 0.13 -6.12 -36.81
C ALA A 854 1.28 -7.13 -36.93
N VAL A 855 2.47 -6.78 -36.39
CA VAL A 855 3.66 -7.64 -36.40
C VAL A 855 3.93 -8.30 -35.04
N ALA A 856 3.21 -7.90 -33.99
CA ALA A 856 3.36 -8.46 -32.66
C ALA A 856 2.86 -9.92 -32.60
N PRO A 857 3.47 -10.77 -31.76
CA PRO A 857 2.91 -12.08 -31.46
C PRO A 857 1.50 -11.94 -30.86
N LEU A 858 0.54 -12.68 -31.43
CA LEU A 858 -0.81 -12.73 -30.89
C LEU A 858 -0.80 -13.37 -29.49
N PRO A 859 -1.50 -12.75 -28.49
CA PRO A 859 -1.68 -13.34 -27.16
C PRO A 859 -2.23 -14.77 -27.22
N ALA A 860 -2.00 -15.55 -26.16
CA ALA A 860 -2.62 -16.86 -26.02
C ALA A 860 -4.10 -16.78 -25.61
N ALA A 861 -4.53 -15.66 -25.01
CA ALA A 861 -5.91 -15.45 -24.59
C ALA A 861 -6.76 -14.95 -25.77
N GLY A 862 -7.96 -15.52 -25.94
CA GLY A 862 -8.92 -15.13 -26.98
C GLY A 862 -9.73 -13.86 -26.71
N GLY A 863 -9.73 -13.35 -25.47
CA GLY A 863 -10.63 -12.28 -24.99
C GLY A 863 -10.49 -10.91 -25.67
N PHE A 864 -11.36 -9.96 -25.32
CA PHE A 864 -11.40 -8.63 -25.96
C PHE A 864 -10.46 -7.61 -25.29
N ALA A 865 -10.48 -7.51 -23.96
CA ALA A 865 -9.76 -6.46 -23.25
C ALA A 865 -8.24 -6.58 -23.38
N GLU A 866 -7.70 -7.80 -23.27
CA GLU A 866 -6.24 -8.07 -23.34
C GLU A 866 -5.86 -9.13 -24.38
N GLY A 867 -6.86 -9.72 -25.06
CA GLY A 867 -6.66 -10.89 -25.92
C GLY A 867 -6.67 -10.61 -27.43
N THR A 868 -6.62 -11.70 -28.20
CA THR A 868 -6.52 -11.68 -29.66
C THR A 868 -7.74 -11.08 -30.35
N ALA A 869 -8.94 -11.22 -29.78
CA ALA A 869 -10.15 -10.61 -30.35
C ALA A 869 -10.05 -9.09 -30.39
N GLY A 870 -9.57 -8.47 -29.31
CA GLY A 870 -9.41 -7.01 -29.24
C GLY A 870 -8.40 -6.47 -30.23
N ILE A 871 -7.27 -7.17 -30.41
CA ILE A 871 -6.26 -6.81 -31.43
C ILE A 871 -6.86 -6.93 -32.84
N GLY A 872 -7.56 -8.04 -33.12
CA GLY A 872 -8.20 -8.25 -34.41
C GLY A 872 -9.23 -7.18 -34.73
N TRP A 873 -10.09 -6.86 -33.76
CA TRP A 873 -11.08 -5.79 -33.84
C TRP A 873 -10.45 -4.43 -34.16
N ALA A 874 -9.42 -4.03 -33.41
CA ALA A 874 -8.76 -2.74 -33.59
C ALA A 874 -8.13 -2.61 -34.99
N LEU A 875 -7.47 -3.67 -35.48
CA LEU A 875 -6.87 -3.71 -36.83
C LEU A 875 -7.92 -3.62 -37.93
N LEU A 876 -9.06 -4.30 -37.78
CA LEU A 876 -10.15 -4.25 -38.76
C LEU A 876 -10.80 -2.87 -38.82
N ARG A 877 -10.95 -2.19 -37.68
CA ARG A 877 -11.41 -0.79 -37.65
C ARG A 877 -10.46 0.14 -38.36
N PHE A 878 -9.16 -0.01 -38.13
CA PHE A 878 -8.17 0.81 -38.82
C PHE A 878 -8.17 0.56 -40.34
N ALA A 879 -8.28 -0.70 -40.76
CA ALA A 879 -8.40 -1.05 -42.17
C ALA A 879 -9.66 -0.45 -42.81
N ALA A 880 -10.81 -0.52 -42.14
CA ALA A 880 -12.07 0.06 -42.60
C ALA A 880 -12.01 1.59 -42.71
N ALA A 881 -11.19 2.24 -41.89
CA ALA A 881 -10.95 3.68 -41.96
C ALA A 881 -9.91 4.09 -43.03
N GLY A 882 -9.40 3.15 -43.84
CA GLY A 882 -8.45 3.43 -44.91
C GLY A 882 -6.99 3.07 -44.62
N GLY A 883 -6.71 2.37 -43.51
CA GLY A 883 -5.35 1.99 -43.11
C GLY A 883 -4.65 0.99 -44.05
N GLY A 884 -5.41 0.24 -44.86
CA GLY A 884 -4.87 -0.66 -45.89
C GLY A 884 -5.18 -2.15 -45.68
N GLU A 885 -4.93 -2.93 -46.74
CA GLU A 885 -5.28 -4.34 -46.84
C GLU A 885 -4.48 -5.25 -45.89
N GLN A 886 -3.22 -4.90 -45.60
CA GLN A 886 -2.38 -5.67 -44.69
C GLN A 886 -2.98 -5.77 -43.27
N TYR A 887 -3.59 -4.68 -42.79
CA TYR A 887 -4.24 -4.65 -41.47
C TYR A 887 -5.57 -5.41 -41.49
N ARG A 888 -6.30 -5.39 -42.62
CA ARG A 888 -7.50 -6.22 -42.79
C ARG A 888 -7.16 -7.70 -42.67
N THR A 889 -6.11 -8.14 -43.37
CA THR A 889 -5.66 -9.53 -43.35
C THR A 889 -5.17 -9.94 -41.96
N ALA A 890 -4.36 -9.11 -41.30
CA ALA A 890 -3.88 -9.36 -39.93
C ALA A 890 -5.04 -9.42 -38.93
N GLY A 891 -6.01 -8.52 -39.03
CA GLY A 891 -7.18 -8.47 -38.18
C GLY A 891 -8.08 -9.71 -38.31
N LEU A 892 -8.37 -10.16 -39.54
CA LEU A 892 -9.12 -11.40 -39.77
C LEU A 892 -8.40 -12.62 -39.21
N ARG A 893 -7.07 -12.69 -39.38
CA ARG A 893 -6.26 -13.78 -38.81
C ARG A 893 -6.37 -13.82 -37.27
N ALA A 894 -6.33 -12.66 -36.63
CA ALA A 894 -6.47 -12.57 -35.17
C ALA A 894 -7.86 -13.02 -34.70
N LEU A 895 -8.94 -12.57 -35.36
CA LEU A 895 -10.31 -12.98 -35.01
C LEU A 895 -10.55 -14.48 -35.22
N ARG A 896 -10.07 -15.07 -36.32
CA ARG A 896 -10.18 -16.53 -36.55
C ARG A 896 -9.48 -17.34 -35.48
N ARG A 897 -8.38 -16.83 -34.93
CA ARG A 897 -7.70 -17.46 -33.80
C ARG A 897 -8.55 -17.33 -32.52
N ALA A 898 -9.10 -16.14 -32.27
CA ALA A 898 -9.92 -15.88 -31.10
C ALA A 898 -11.18 -16.76 -31.02
N THR A 899 -11.80 -17.09 -32.17
CA THR A 899 -12.97 -17.99 -32.23
C THR A 899 -12.63 -19.46 -32.02
N VAL A 900 -11.36 -19.85 -32.10
CA VAL A 900 -10.87 -21.19 -31.75
C VAL A 900 -10.46 -21.26 -30.29
N GLU A 901 -9.76 -20.23 -29.81
CA GLU A 901 -9.27 -20.11 -28.42
C GLU A 901 -10.27 -19.33 -27.54
N VAL A 902 -11.57 -19.61 -27.67
CA VAL A 902 -12.62 -18.91 -26.92
C VAL A 902 -12.43 -19.15 -25.42
N PRO A 903 -12.24 -18.10 -24.61
CA PRO A 903 -12.05 -18.29 -23.18
C PRO A 903 -13.33 -18.75 -22.49
N ASP A 904 -13.18 -19.53 -21.42
CA ASP A 904 -14.29 -19.94 -20.57
C ASP A 904 -14.95 -18.70 -19.92
N GLY A 905 -16.21 -18.41 -20.27
CA GLY A 905 -16.97 -17.33 -19.64
C GLY A 905 -17.84 -16.53 -20.62
N GLY A 906 -18.77 -15.74 -20.07
CA GLY A 906 -19.70 -14.90 -20.85
C GLY A 906 -19.39 -13.41 -20.84
N ALA A 907 -18.26 -12.98 -20.27
CA ALA A 907 -17.93 -11.56 -20.12
C ALA A 907 -17.51 -10.88 -21.44
N TRP A 908 -17.57 -9.55 -21.49
CA TRP A 908 -16.98 -8.78 -22.59
C TRP A 908 -15.45 -8.77 -22.49
N CYS A 909 -14.89 -8.55 -21.30
CA CYS A 909 -13.44 -8.40 -21.13
C CYS A 909 -12.66 -9.66 -21.53
N GLU A 910 -13.02 -10.81 -20.96
CA GLU A 910 -12.30 -12.08 -21.14
C GLU A 910 -13.11 -13.11 -21.93
N GLY A 911 -14.44 -12.99 -22.03
CA GLY A 911 -15.31 -14.08 -22.49
C GLY A 911 -15.81 -13.98 -23.94
N SER A 912 -16.74 -14.88 -24.27
CA SER A 912 -17.28 -15.03 -25.63
C SER A 912 -18.10 -13.82 -26.12
N VAL A 913 -18.66 -13.01 -25.21
CA VAL A 913 -19.38 -11.78 -25.58
C VAL A 913 -18.44 -10.79 -26.26
N GLY A 914 -17.22 -10.63 -25.73
CA GLY A 914 -16.21 -9.76 -26.32
C GLY A 914 -15.80 -10.23 -27.72
N VAL A 915 -15.53 -11.53 -27.87
CA VAL A 915 -15.19 -12.13 -29.18
C VAL A 915 -16.33 -11.94 -30.19
N ALA A 916 -17.57 -12.17 -29.77
CA ALA A 916 -18.74 -11.96 -30.62
C ALA A 916 -18.93 -10.49 -31.02
N LEU A 917 -18.73 -9.55 -30.10
CA LEU A 917 -18.75 -8.12 -30.39
C LEU A 917 -17.67 -7.71 -31.40
N ALA A 918 -16.45 -8.25 -31.25
CA ALA A 918 -15.35 -8.01 -32.19
C ALA A 918 -15.67 -8.45 -33.63
N VAL A 919 -16.37 -9.58 -33.78
CA VAL A 919 -16.83 -10.07 -35.09
C VAL A 919 -18.00 -9.22 -35.60
N ALA A 920 -18.99 -8.93 -34.74
CA ALA A 920 -20.20 -8.22 -35.10
C ALA A 920 -19.94 -6.78 -35.58
N ASP A 921 -18.96 -6.08 -34.99
CA ASP A 921 -18.61 -4.70 -35.32
C ASP A 921 -17.73 -4.58 -36.59
N SER A 922 -17.36 -5.69 -37.23
CA SER A 922 -16.48 -5.70 -38.41
C SER A 922 -17.18 -6.20 -39.68
N PRO A 923 -17.44 -5.33 -40.67
CA PRO A 923 -18.01 -5.75 -41.96
C PRO A 923 -17.17 -6.82 -42.67
N ALA A 924 -15.84 -6.75 -42.54
CA ALA A 924 -14.95 -7.75 -43.14
C ALA A 924 -15.04 -9.11 -42.43
N ALA A 925 -15.27 -9.13 -41.12
CA ALA A 925 -15.48 -10.37 -40.37
C ALA A 925 -16.87 -10.96 -40.65
N LEU A 926 -17.89 -10.12 -40.82
CA LEU A 926 -19.23 -10.57 -41.21
C LEU A 926 -19.28 -11.15 -42.64
N ALA A 927 -18.40 -10.69 -43.53
CA ALA A 927 -18.25 -11.25 -44.87
C ALA A 927 -17.49 -12.60 -44.88
N ASP A 928 -16.84 -12.97 -43.77
CA ASP A 928 -16.19 -14.25 -43.59
C ASP A 928 -17.21 -15.30 -43.10
N PRO A 929 -17.49 -16.37 -43.88
CA PRO A 929 -18.51 -17.36 -43.52
C PRO A 929 -18.25 -18.08 -42.20
N ASP A 930 -16.99 -18.31 -41.84
CA ASP A 930 -16.63 -19.05 -40.61
C ASP A 930 -16.88 -18.16 -39.38
N LEU A 931 -16.47 -16.89 -39.46
CA LEU A 931 -16.66 -15.93 -38.38
C LEU A 931 -18.14 -15.56 -38.20
N SER A 932 -18.85 -15.30 -39.29
CA SER A 932 -20.28 -14.99 -39.26
C SER A 932 -21.13 -16.17 -38.78
N GLY A 933 -20.81 -17.40 -39.22
CA GLY A 933 -21.43 -18.62 -38.73
C GLY A 933 -21.21 -18.82 -37.22
N TRP A 934 -19.97 -18.67 -36.77
CA TRP A 934 -19.63 -18.75 -35.33
C TRP A 934 -20.37 -17.69 -34.50
N LEU A 935 -20.47 -16.44 -35.00
CA LEU A 935 -21.19 -15.36 -34.33
C LEU A 935 -22.67 -15.72 -34.15
N ALA A 936 -23.33 -16.22 -35.20
CA ALA A 936 -24.75 -16.58 -35.15
C ALA A 936 -25.03 -17.68 -34.11
N GLU A 937 -24.22 -18.75 -34.11
CA GLU A 937 -24.31 -19.83 -33.13
C GLU A 937 -24.10 -19.28 -31.70
N ARG A 938 -22.99 -18.55 -31.50
CA ARG A 938 -22.61 -18.08 -30.16
C ARG A 938 -23.58 -17.04 -29.60
N ALA A 939 -24.13 -16.16 -30.44
CA ALA A 939 -25.14 -15.19 -30.03
C ALA A 939 -26.43 -15.88 -29.57
N GLY A 940 -26.84 -16.96 -30.25
CA GLY A 940 -27.98 -17.80 -29.83
C GLY A 940 -27.77 -18.40 -28.44
N ASP A 941 -26.62 -19.04 -28.22
CA ASP A 941 -26.27 -19.61 -26.91
C ASP A 941 -26.28 -18.57 -25.78
N LEU A 942 -25.72 -17.38 -26.06
CA LEU A 942 -25.65 -16.29 -25.11
C LEU A 942 -27.03 -15.68 -24.81
N ALA A 943 -27.92 -15.61 -25.80
CA ALA A 943 -29.29 -15.12 -25.67
C ALA A 943 -30.17 -16.01 -24.76
N ASP A 944 -29.91 -17.32 -24.76
CA ASP A 944 -30.69 -18.32 -24.02
C ASP A 944 -30.18 -18.59 -22.60
N ARG A 945 -28.99 -18.09 -22.26
CA ARG A 945 -28.46 -18.13 -20.90
C ARG A 945 -29.40 -17.46 -19.90
N THR A 946 -29.22 -17.79 -18.62
CA THR A 946 -29.96 -17.11 -17.55
C THR A 946 -29.45 -15.68 -17.35
N PRO A 947 -30.31 -14.71 -16.99
CA PRO A 947 -29.88 -13.35 -16.71
C PRO A 947 -28.81 -13.26 -15.62
N LEU A 948 -27.79 -12.44 -15.87
CA LEU A 948 -26.63 -12.28 -14.98
C LEU A 948 -27.03 -11.45 -13.75
N ALA A 949 -26.36 -11.70 -12.62
CA ALA A 949 -26.56 -10.91 -11.40
C ALA A 949 -25.88 -9.54 -11.46
N ASP A 950 -24.71 -9.49 -12.08
CA ASP A 950 -23.93 -8.29 -12.34
C ASP A 950 -24.54 -7.50 -13.51
N ASP A 951 -24.73 -6.20 -13.34
CA ASP A 951 -25.24 -5.29 -14.37
C ASP A 951 -24.14 -4.60 -15.16
N SER A 952 -22.87 -4.73 -14.76
CA SER A 952 -21.75 -3.97 -15.31
C SER A 952 -21.50 -4.16 -16.81
N LEU A 953 -20.78 -3.21 -17.42
CA LEU A 953 -20.37 -3.28 -18.82
C LEU A 953 -19.29 -4.35 -19.06
N CYS A 954 -18.37 -4.52 -18.11
CA CYS A 954 -17.17 -5.34 -18.28
C CYS A 954 -17.49 -6.84 -18.36
N HIS A 955 -18.28 -7.31 -17.39
CA HIS A 955 -18.56 -8.74 -17.20
C HIS A 955 -19.99 -9.00 -16.71
N GLY A 956 -20.89 -8.02 -16.86
CA GLY A 956 -22.30 -8.11 -16.50
C GLY A 956 -23.28 -8.07 -17.67
N GLU A 957 -24.55 -7.87 -17.33
CA GLU A 957 -25.71 -7.93 -18.21
C GLU A 957 -25.65 -6.89 -19.33
N LEU A 958 -25.15 -5.68 -19.04
CA LEU A 958 -25.08 -4.62 -20.04
C LEU A 958 -24.03 -4.89 -21.13
N GLY A 959 -22.94 -5.59 -20.82
CA GLY A 959 -21.98 -6.05 -21.83
C GLY A 959 -22.61 -7.03 -22.82
N LEU A 960 -23.49 -7.94 -22.33
CA LEU A 960 -24.25 -8.84 -23.19
C LEU A 960 -25.33 -8.10 -23.99
N LEU A 961 -26.03 -7.15 -23.38
CA LEU A 961 -27.05 -6.35 -24.08
C LEU A 961 -26.46 -5.51 -25.20
N GLU A 962 -25.20 -5.07 -25.09
CA GLU A 962 -24.49 -4.41 -26.18
C GLU A 962 -24.34 -5.33 -27.39
N LEU A 963 -24.01 -6.61 -27.18
CA LEU A 963 -23.97 -7.62 -28.25
C LEU A 963 -25.35 -7.87 -28.83
N LEU A 964 -26.34 -8.21 -27.98
CA LEU A 964 -27.69 -8.58 -28.44
C LEU A 964 -28.43 -7.41 -29.12
N GLY A 965 -28.06 -6.18 -28.80
CA GLY A 965 -28.59 -4.97 -29.44
C GLY A 965 -27.82 -4.55 -30.69
N HIS A 966 -26.77 -5.28 -31.08
CA HIS A 966 -25.92 -4.90 -32.21
C HIS A 966 -26.66 -5.11 -33.56
N PRO A 967 -26.62 -4.14 -34.50
CA PRO A 967 -27.35 -4.23 -35.77
C PRO A 967 -26.99 -5.43 -36.65
N ALA A 968 -25.79 -5.98 -36.48
CA ALA A 968 -25.31 -7.17 -37.20
C ALA A 968 -25.99 -8.48 -36.77
N LEU A 969 -26.79 -8.47 -35.70
CA LEU A 969 -27.62 -9.60 -35.26
C LEU A 969 -29.11 -9.32 -35.53
N PRO A 970 -29.56 -9.31 -36.81
CA PRO A 970 -30.94 -9.00 -37.17
C PRO A 970 -31.95 -10.12 -36.82
N GLY A 971 -31.54 -11.10 -36.00
CA GLY A 971 -32.43 -12.14 -35.48
C GLY A 971 -33.55 -11.56 -34.62
N ASP A 972 -34.45 -12.43 -34.14
CA ASP A 972 -35.57 -12.05 -33.27
C ASP A 972 -35.08 -11.11 -32.15
N ARG A 973 -35.65 -9.90 -32.05
CA ARG A 973 -35.29 -8.89 -31.03
C ARG A 973 -35.79 -9.29 -29.62
N THR A 974 -36.59 -10.35 -29.52
CA THR A 974 -37.19 -10.86 -28.29
C THR A 974 -36.17 -11.15 -27.17
N PRO A 975 -35.00 -11.76 -27.40
CA PRO A 975 -34.02 -11.98 -26.35
C PRO A 975 -33.50 -10.67 -25.77
N TRP A 976 -33.16 -9.68 -26.60
CA TRP A 976 -32.75 -8.35 -26.12
C TRP A 976 -33.85 -7.70 -25.28
N VAL A 977 -35.10 -7.69 -25.77
CA VAL A 977 -36.27 -7.13 -25.07
C VAL A 977 -36.45 -7.78 -23.69
N ARG A 978 -36.40 -9.11 -23.63
CA ARG A 978 -36.55 -9.88 -22.39
C ARG A 978 -35.44 -9.54 -21.39
N ARG A 979 -34.19 -9.45 -21.86
CA ARG A 979 -33.01 -9.20 -21.02
C ARG A 979 -33.01 -7.76 -20.49
N ALA A 980 -33.28 -6.78 -21.35
CA ALA A 980 -33.40 -5.37 -20.97
C ALA A 980 -34.56 -5.12 -20.00
N GLY A 981 -35.72 -5.75 -20.22
CA GLY A 981 -36.85 -5.67 -19.29
C GLY A 981 -36.54 -6.30 -17.93
N THR A 982 -35.81 -7.42 -17.90
CA THR A 982 -35.37 -8.06 -16.64
C THR A 982 -34.37 -7.18 -15.88
N LEU A 983 -33.42 -6.57 -16.59
CA LEU A 983 -32.45 -5.63 -16.03
C LEU A 983 -33.16 -4.43 -15.39
N LEU A 984 -34.07 -3.78 -16.13
CA LEU A 984 -34.81 -2.62 -15.63
C LEU A 984 -35.65 -2.97 -14.39
N ALA A 985 -36.41 -4.08 -14.44
CA ALA A 985 -37.21 -4.52 -13.30
C ALA A 985 -36.36 -4.86 -12.06
N ALA A 986 -35.13 -5.38 -12.26
CA ALA A 986 -34.20 -5.63 -11.16
C ALA A 986 -33.66 -4.31 -10.58
N ALA A 987 -33.23 -3.39 -11.45
CA ALA A 987 -32.73 -2.08 -11.04
C ALA A 987 -33.77 -1.28 -10.23
N ASP A 988 -35.06 -1.33 -10.61
CA ASP A 988 -36.14 -0.65 -9.89
C ASP A 988 -36.43 -1.26 -8.51
N ARG A 989 -36.31 -2.59 -8.36
CA ARG A 989 -36.63 -3.27 -7.09
C ARG A 989 -35.47 -3.33 -6.11
N GLU A 990 -34.27 -3.58 -6.63
CA GLU A 990 -33.10 -3.99 -5.84
C GLU A 990 -31.94 -2.98 -5.98
N GLY A 991 -32.05 -2.01 -6.89
CA GLY A 991 -30.96 -1.10 -7.26
C GLY A 991 -29.96 -1.74 -8.25
N PRO A 992 -29.07 -0.92 -8.83
CA PRO A 992 -28.03 -1.39 -9.75
C PRO A 992 -27.00 -2.27 -9.03
N ARG A 993 -26.62 -3.40 -9.63
CA ARG A 993 -25.59 -4.31 -9.11
C ARG A 993 -24.27 -4.15 -9.85
N CYS A 994 -23.27 -3.61 -9.17
CA CYS A 994 -21.93 -3.43 -9.74
C CYS A 994 -21.17 -4.75 -9.90
N GLY A 995 -20.14 -4.72 -10.75
CA GLY A 995 -19.26 -5.85 -11.07
C GLY A 995 -18.14 -6.07 -10.06
N THR A 996 -18.40 -5.71 -8.80
CA THR A 996 -17.52 -5.85 -7.64
C THR A 996 -17.98 -7.02 -6.77
N PRO A 997 -17.08 -7.62 -5.97
CA PRO A 997 -17.48 -8.57 -4.93
C PRO A 997 -18.60 -8.02 -4.05
N GLY A 998 -19.63 -8.86 -3.79
CA GLY A 998 -20.83 -8.44 -3.06
C GLY A 998 -21.69 -7.36 -3.74
N HIS A 999 -21.44 -7.06 -5.02
CA HIS A 999 -22.12 -6.02 -5.80
C HIS A 999 -22.06 -4.62 -5.18
N VAL A 1000 -20.99 -4.31 -4.43
CA VAL A 1000 -20.83 -3.01 -3.75
C VAL A 1000 -20.82 -1.86 -4.77
N PRO A 1001 -21.74 -0.88 -4.64
CA PRO A 1001 -21.80 0.24 -5.56
C PRO A 1001 -20.53 1.10 -5.54
N HIS A 1002 -20.01 1.43 -6.73
CA HIS A 1002 -18.90 2.38 -6.89
C HIS A 1002 -19.01 3.15 -8.21
N PRO A 1003 -18.34 4.30 -8.39
CA PRO A 1003 -18.62 5.22 -9.49
C PRO A 1003 -18.09 4.79 -10.87
N GLY A 1004 -17.17 3.83 -10.97
CA GLY A 1004 -16.42 3.53 -12.20
C GLY A 1004 -17.26 3.13 -13.43
N LEU A 1005 -16.66 3.21 -14.62
CA LEU A 1005 -17.35 2.95 -15.89
C LEU A 1005 -17.44 1.46 -16.20
N LEU A 1006 -16.35 0.70 -16.10
CA LEU A 1006 -16.39 -0.69 -16.56
C LEU A 1006 -17.18 -1.59 -15.60
N THR A 1007 -17.03 -1.36 -14.29
CA THR A 1007 -17.58 -2.24 -13.25
C THR A 1007 -18.57 -1.53 -12.32
N GLY A 1008 -18.82 -0.24 -12.51
CA GLY A 1008 -19.54 0.61 -11.57
C GLY A 1008 -20.81 1.26 -12.13
N LEU A 1009 -21.32 2.23 -11.37
CA LEU A 1009 -22.57 2.94 -11.60
C LEU A 1009 -22.57 3.72 -12.92
N SER A 1010 -21.48 4.40 -13.29
CA SER A 1010 -21.46 5.17 -14.54
C SER A 1010 -21.59 4.29 -15.78
N GLY A 1011 -21.04 3.07 -15.75
CA GLY A 1011 -21.26 2.07 -16.79
C GLY A 1011 -22.69 1.58 -16.87
N ILE A 1012 -23.30 1.36 -15.71
CA ILE A 1012 -24.69 0.93 -15.63
C ILE A 1012 -25.62 1.99 -16.21
N GLY A 1013 -25.42 3.24 -15.79
CA GLY A 1013 -26.14 4.39 -16.34
C GLY A 1013 -25.92 4.54 -17.85
N HIS A 1014 -24.68 4.41 -18.32
CA HIS A 1014 -24.35 4.45 -19.75
C HIS A 1014 -25.10 3.38 -20.55
N GLY A 1015 -25.06 2.12 -20.09
CA GLY A 1015 -25.72 1.02 -20.78
C GLY A 1015 -27.26 1.16 -20.80
N LEU A 1016 -27.87 1.71 -19.75
CA LEU A 1016 -29.30 2.04 -19.74
C LEU A 1016 -29.64 3.12 -20.77
N LEU A 1017 -28.83 4.18 -20.88
CA LEU A 1017 -29.00 5.21 -21.93
C LEU A 1017 -28.83 4.61 -23.32
N ARG A 1018 -27.82 3.76 -23.52
CA ARG A 1018 -27.54 3.10 -24.79
C ARG A 1018 -28.66 2.15 -25.23
N ALA A 1019 -29.32 1.49 -24.26
CA ALA A 1019 -30.46 0.62 -24.52
C ALA A 1019 -31.70 1.41 -24.97
N GLY A 1020 -31.94 2.60 -24.39
CA GLY A 1020 -33.09 3.45 -24.73
C GLY A 1020 -32.90 4.32 -25.97
N PHE A 1021 -31.67 4.79 -26.21
CA PHE A 1021 -31.34 5.76 -27.26
C PHE A 1021 -30.13 5.31 -28.11
N PRO A 1022 -30.22 4.15 -28.77
CA PRO A 1022 -29.10 3.53 -29.47
C PRO A 1022 -28.51 4.35 -30.62
N ASP A 1023 -29.32 5.23 -31.23
CA ASP A 1023 -28.89 6.08 -32.35
C ASP A 1023 -28.26 7.41 -31.87
N ARG A 1024 -28.39 7.75 -30.58
CA ARG A 1024 -27.86 9.00 -30.00
C ARG A 1024 -26.64 8.75 -29.12
N ILE A 1025 -26.64 7.65 -28.37
CA ILE A 1025 -25.58 7.31 -27.43
C ILE A 1025 -24.63 6.30 -28.09
N GLY A 1026 -23.37 6.70 -28.23
CA GLY A 1026 -22.32 5.83 -28.74
C GLY A 1026 -21.98 4.71 -27.76
N SER A 1027 -21.48 3.59 -28.27
CA SER A 1027 -21.00 2.47 -27.44
C SER A 1027 -19.68 2.81 -26.76
N ALA A 1028 -19.63 2.83 -25.42
CA ALA A 1028 -18.37 2.96 -24.70
C ALA A 1028 -17.47 1.73 -24.86
N LEU A 1029 -18.03 0.51 -24.93
CA LEU A 1029 -17.26 -0.72 -25.12
C LEU A 1029 -16.57 -0.80 -26.48
N LEU A 1030 -17.19 -0.21 -27.51
CA LEU A 1030 -16.65 -0.12 -28.87
C LEU A 1030 -16.04 1.26 -29.18
N LEU A 1031 -15.92 2.17 -28.21
CA LEU A 1031 -15.44 3.55 -28.38
C LEU A 1031 -16.06 4.29 -29.57
N ASN A 1032 -17.37 4.11 -29.75
CA ASN A 1032 -18.14 4.84 -30.75
C ASN A 1032 -18.54 6.19 -30.18
N PRO A 1033 -18.40 7.28 -30.96
CA PRO A 1033 -18.81 8.60 -30.49
C PRO A 1033 -20.34 8.69 -30.38
N SER A 1034 -20.81 9.49 -29.43
CA SER A 1034 -22.24 9.84 -29.31
C SER A 1034 -22.61 10.90 -30.35
N LEU A 1035 -23.82 10.86 -30.89
CA LEU A 1035 -24.34 11.93 -31.75
C LEU A 1035 -24.89 13.04 -30.84
N GLY A 1036 -24.28 14.23 -30.92
CA GLY A 1036 -24.73 15.42 -30.17
C GLY A 1036 -26.21 15.73 -30.40
N ALA A 1037 -26.83 16.49 -29.50
CA ALA A 1037 -28.18 16.99 -29.73
C ALA A 1037 -28.17 17.86 -31.00
N ALA A 1038 -28.85 17.40 -32.06
CA ALA A 1038 -29.12 18.20 -33.25
C ALA A 1038 -30.10 19.33 -32.94
#